data_AF-A0ABC8UTM5-F1
#
_entry.id   AF-A0ABC8UTM5-F1
#
_cell.length_a   1.000
_cell.length_b   1.000
_cell.length_c   1.000
_cell.angle_alpha   90.00
_cell.angle_beta   90.00
_cell.angle_gamma   90.00
#
_symmetry.space_group_name_H-M   'P 1'
#
loop_
_entity.id
_entity.type
_entity.pdbx_description
1 polymer ?
#
loop_
_entity_poly.entity_id
_entity_poly.type
_entity_poly.pdbx_seq_one_letter_code
_entity_poly.pdbx_strand_id
1 'polypeptide(L)'
;MEQSSDNRGSGGSGRGHCGTRSNRGGGGGRGGNYPRNQHHQQGQYQSGGGGRGVGRGRVPTQTGDQQRGNRPGQGGQGGGNYRPHQQSGQGVGPARVESSEGCVVGGRGGAGGGRGVWTARPSGPTFVPGQSQPQSLPAPVIPNIQSLEISEQKPPSTLLDGREKKLPIKRPDNGGKLAIRQVRLLVNHFPVSFDPKRMVFHYDVDIKPDMSPHNCSAKKSMSKSVLRLIKDKLFSDDPTRFPLNMTTYDGEKNIFSAVPLPTGNFKVELSRGEEMKSRSYILTVKLVNELKFSKLEDYLSGNLLCIPRDILQGMDLVMKENPCRHRISVGRSFYSKEFREQDDLWWGVAAFRGFQHSLKLTSQGTVLCLDSSVMALRKRLPVIEFLMEHFDVSDVRKLKRGMMTSALKGLKVNVTHRNTTQKFIIAGLSSQNTGDLKFPLEDPEGKHPPREISLIEYFREKYRTEIMYKDVPCLDLGRGDRKNYVPMEFCTLVEGQRYPKEDLDRDTDWLLKKKSMPRPKERKNIICEMVQAEDGPCGDVAQNFGIVVDTAMTRGLGRVIEPPTLKVGNGNMIRVDREKCQYNLVGKSVVEGKPVERWALIDFSSFDRYNKLNSGVFIQNLRNRCRSLGIRMEEPVVHRSTDMHEFSGVNAIQELLASVVKEANGKCKGPLQIIVCVMTVKHPGKKDLKWVSETQIGVLTQCCLSSTANNKGDDQYYANVALKINAKVGGSNVELIERLPCFESEEHVMLVGADVNHPGAWNATCPSIVAVVATMNWPAANPANRYAARICPQEHRKEKILNFGSMCLDLINTYDRLNKTKPKKILIFRDGVSEGQFEMVLNEELLDIKKAICTEDYHPTITLVTVQKRHPTRLFLENERDGGASGNVPPGTVIDTTICHPFLFDFYLCSHYAILGTSKSTHYCVLWDEHKFTSDQLQKLTYHLCFTFARCTKPVSLVPPVYYADLAAFRGREYQEVAVELQSHASAASSSSGSPSSSSTSAASFDERFYKLHPDLENEMFFI
;
A
#
# COMPACT_ATOMS: atom_id res chain seq x y z
N MET A 1 -6.72 -58.02 44.28
CA MET A 1 -7.82 -57.69 43.37
C MET A 1 -7.25 -57.22 42.04
N GLU A 2 -7.18 -57.96 40.93
CA GLU A 2 -7.15 -59.39 40.61
C GLU A 2 -7.59 -59.53 39.14
N GLN A 3 -6.85 -60.32 38.35
CA GLN A 3 -7.36 -61.16 37.24
C GLN A 3 -7.97 -60.44 35.98
N SER A 4 -7.81 -60.94 34.74
CA SER A 4 -6.98 -62.05 34.22
C SER A 4 -6.86 -62.07 32.67
N SER A 5 -5.79 -62.70 32.17
CA SER A 5 -5.68 -63.56 30.96
C SER A 5 -6.05 -63.09 29.53
N ASP A 6 -5.01 -63.04 28.68
CA ASP A 6 -4.82 -63.71 27.37
C ASP A 6 -5.99 -64.39 26.62
N ASN A 7 -5.99 -64.34 25.26
CA ASN A 7 -5.38 -65.40 24.41
C ASN A 7 -5.26 -65.04 22.90
N ARG A 8 -4.70 -65.97 22.09
CA ARG A 8 -4.30 -65.85 20.66
C ARG A 8 -5.29 -66.52 19.69
N GLY A 9 -5.15 -66.23 18.37
CA GLY A 9 -5.79 -66.97 17.26
C GLY A 9 -5.05 -66.77 15.93
N SER A 10 -5.11 -67.71 14.97
CA SER A 10 -4.27 -67.70 13.75
C SER A 10 -4.83 -68.53 12.58
N GLY A 11 -4.49 -68.17 11.32
CA GLY A 11 -4.41 -69.12 10.19
C GLY A 11 -5.26 -68.84 8.93
N GLY A 12 -4.82 -69.41 7.79
CA GLY A 12 -5.54 -69.44 6.49
C GLY A 12 -5.32 -68.21 5.59
N SER A 13 -4.58 -68.17 4.46
CA SER A 13 -4.10 -69.14 3.45
C SER A 13 -5.08 -69.48 2.31
N GLY A 14 -4.83 -68.94 1.10
CA GLY A 14 -5.51 -69.31 -0.14
C GLY A 14 -4.70 -68.85 -1.37
N ARG A 15 -4.55 -69.71 -2.40
CA ARG A 15 -3.80 -69.44 -3.64
C ARG A 15 -4.75 -69.30 -4.83
N GLY A 16 -4.39 -68.45 -5.79
CA GLY A 16 -4.96 -68.42 -7.15
C GLY A 16 -3.88 -68.03 -8.15
N HIS A 17 -3.80 -68.70 -9.30
CA HIS A 17 -2.68 -68.56 -10.25
C HIS A 17 -3.14 -68.84 -11.69
N CYS A 18 -3.07 -67.84 -12.57
CA CYS A 18 -3.05 -67.92 -14.06
C CYS A 18 -3.09 -66.48 -14.64
N GLY A 19 -2.54 -66.17 -15.83
CA GLY A 19 -1.61 -67.00 -16.62
C GLY A 19 -1.74 -66.92 -18.14
N THR A 20 -1.48 -65.79 -18.81
CA THR A 20 -1.12 -65.69 -20.24
C THR A 20 -0.69 -64.26 -20.63
N ARG A 21 -0.22 -63.97 -21.85
CA ARG A 21 1.08 -64.20 -22.53
C ARG A 21 0.97 -63.56 -23.94
N SER A 22 1.95 -62.76 -24.37
CA SER A 22 2.18 -62.29 -25.78
C SER A 22 1.06 -61.43 -26.45
N ASN A 23 1.33 -60.54 -27.42
CA ASN A 23 2.32 -60.63 -28.51
C ASN A 23 2.94 -59.27 -28.98
N ARG A 24 3.79 -59.30 -30.01
CA ARG A 24 4.58 -58.17 -30.58
C ARG A 24 4.02 -57.63 -31.92
N GLY A 25 4.39 -56.38 -32.26
CA GLY A 25 4.42 -55.83 -33.64
C GLY A 25 4.06 -54.33 -33.71
N GLY A 26 4.63 -53.50 -34.59
CA GLY A 26 5.78 -53.69 -35.48
C GLY A 26 5.85 -52.67 -36.64
N GLY A 27 6.87 -51.81 -36.68
CA GLY A 27 7.08 -50.78 -37.74
C GLY A 27 6.17 -49.55 -37.65
N GLY A 28 6.45 -48.41 -38.30
CA GLY A 28 7.64 -48.01 -39.06
C GLY A 28 7.32 -47.07 -40.24
N GLY A 29 7.69 -45.78 -40.20
CA GLY A 29 7.39 -44.84 -41.29
C GLY A 29 8.07 -43.47 -41.16
N ARG A 30 8.67 -42.97 -42.26
CA ARG A 30 9.43 -41.71 -42.35
C ARG A 30 8.54 -40.52 -42.75
N GLY A 31 8.96 -39.28 -42.46
CA GLY A 31 8.65 -38.13 -43.33
C GLY A 31 8.53 -36.76 -42.66
N GLY A 32 9.05 -35.71 -43.31
CA GLY A 32 8.84 -34.29 -42.96
C GLY A 32 10.06 -33.61 -42.32
N ASN A 33 10.70 -32.67 -43.02
CA ASN A 33 11.92 -32.00 -42.56
C ASN A 33 12.04 -30.57 -43.12
N TYR A 34 12.49 -29.63 -42.27
CA TYR A 34 12.91 -28.24 -42.60
C TYR A 34 11.86 -27.27 -43.23
N PRO A 35 12.15 -25.94 -43.32
CA PRO A 35 13.32 -25.21 -42.79
C PRO A 35 13.00 -24.10 -41.78
N ARG A 36 14.08 -23.63 -41.13
CA ARG A 36 14.16 -22.50 -40.21
C ARG A 36 14.99 -21.40 -40.87
N ASN A 37 14.37 -20.32 -41.36
CA ASN A 37 15.12 -19.25 -42.02
C ASN A 37 15.92 -18.40 -41.02
N GLN A 38 17.24 -18.46 -41.13
CA GLN A 38 18.16 -17.42 -40.69
C GLN A 38 18.55 -16.58 -41.90
N HIS A 39 18.61 -15.26 -41.76
CA HIS A 39 19.41 -14.44 -42.69
C HIS A 39 20.80 -14.22 -42.10
N HIS A 40 21.81 -14.70 -42.82
CA HIS A 40 23.17 -14.18 -42.72
C HIS A 40 23.38 -13.12 -43.81
N GLN A 41 24.15 -12.09 -43.49
CA GLN A 41 25.17 -11.59 -44.41
C GLN A 41 26.51 -11.70 -43.68
N GLN A 42 27.52 -12.23 -44.38
CA GLN A 42 28.88 -12.36 -43.87
C GLN A 42 29.78 -11.29 -44.50
N GLY A 43 30.79 -10.87 -43.75
CA GLY A 43 31.90 -10.07 -44.23
C GLY A 43 33.18 -10.44 -43.47
N GLN A 44 33.96 -11.36 -44.02
CA GLN A 44 35.37 -11.58 -43.65
C GLN A 44 36.22 -10.56 -44.47
N TYR A 45 37.49 -10.23 -44.20
CA TYR A 45 38.60 -10.95 -43.54
C TYR A 45 39.66 -10.00 -42.94
N GLN A 46 40.42 -10.53 -41.96
CA GLN A 46 41.86 -10.30 -41.71
C GLN A 46 42.44 -8.90 -41.37
N SER A 47 43.72 -8.95 -40.97
CA SER A 47 44.56 -7.89 -40.44
C SER A 47 45.54 -7.35 -41.49
N GLY A 48 45.91 -6.07 -41.38
CA GLY A 48 46.97 -5.42 -42.15
C GLY A 48 47.40 -4.11 -41.46
N GLY A 49 48.63 -3.65 -41.69
CA GLY A 49 49.18 -2.48 -40.98
C GLY A 49 50.06 -1.57 -41.85
N GLY A 50 50.23 -0.32 -41.39
CA GLY A 50 50.92 0.77 -42.11
C GLY A 50 50.00 1.50 -43.11
N GLY A 51 50.24 2.77 -43.49
CA GLY A 51 51.21 3.75 -42.98
C GLY A 51 51.50 4.87 -44.00
N ARG A 52 51.66 6.14 -43.56
CA ARG A 52 51.79 7.39 -44.38
C ARG A 52 50.45 7.77 -45.09
N GLY A 53 50.14 8.99 -45.52
CA GLY A 53 50.76 10.35 -45.54
C GLY A 53 49.99 11.26 -46.55
N VAL A 54 50.18 12.59 -46.76
CA VAL A 54 50.99 13.67 -46.14
C VAL A 54 50.36 15.07 -46.51
N GLY A 55 50.22 16.03 -45.58
CA GLY A 55 49.96 17.47 -45.85
C GLY A 55 49.15 18.17 -44.73
N ARG A 56 49.54 19.26 -44.02
CA ARG A 56 50.30 20.53 -44.27
C ARG A 56 49.54 21.56 -45.12
N GLY A 57 49.46 22.85 -44.77
CA GLY A 57 49.93 23.68 -43.62
C GLY A 57 49.16 25.03 -43.61
N ARG A 58 49.52 26.18 -43.01
CA ARG A 58 50.51 26.73 -42.04
C ARG A 58 49.91 28.11 -41.56
N VAL A 59 49.99 28.60 -40.30
CA VAL A 59 51.13 29.14 -39.50
C VAL A 59 51.73 30.42 -40.13
N PRO A 60 52.05 31.53 -39.39
CA PRO A 60 52.53 31.68 -38.00
C PRO A 60 51.52 32.40 -37.05
N THR A 61 51.78 33.13 -35.94
CA THR A 61 52.95 33.81 -35.27
C THR A 61 52.56 34.13 -33.78
N GLN A 62 53.38 34.47 -32.77
CA GLN A 62 54.85 34.60 -32.62
C GLN A 62 55.38 34.22 -31.19
N THR A 63 55.73 35.17 -30.30
CA THR A 63 56.56 35.00 -29.07
C THR A 63 56.30 36.05 -27.96
N GLY A 64 56.62 35.78 -26.68
CA GLY A 64 56.69 36.80 -25.60
C GLY A 64 57.09 36.31 -24.19
N ASP A 65 58.01 37.00 -23.52
CA ASP A 65 58.89 36.61 -22.40
C ASP A 65 58.41 36.56 -20.91
N GLN A 66 59.16 35.75 -20.14
CA GLN A 66 59.74 35.90 -18.77
C GLN A 66 59.19 36.76 -17.59
N GLN A 67 59.29 36.12 -16.40
CA GLN A 67 59.80 36.59 -15.07
C GLN A 67 59.15 37.72 -14.22
N ARG A 68 59.06 37.41 -12.91
CA ARG A 68 59.28 38.23 -11.68
C ARG A 68 58.87 39.73 -11.65
N GLY A 69 58.04 40.12 -10.66
CA GLY A 69 57.92 41.53 -10.24
C GLY A 69 57.14 41.74 -8.92
N ASN A 70 57.65 42.61 -8.04
CA ASN A 70 57.11 42.89 -6.69
C ASN A 70 55.91 43.86 -6.66
N ARG A 71 55.18 43.81 -5.52
CA ARG A 71 54.36 44.90 -4.94
C ARG A 71 55.12 46.26 -4.88
N PRO A 72 54.44 47.42 -4.89
CA PRO A 72 53.80 48.02 -3.70
C PRO A 72 52.30 48.35 -3.93
N GLY A 73 51.52 48.89 -2.99
CA GLY A 73 51.74 49.25 -1.58
C GLY A 73 50.77 50.36 -1.10
N GLN A 74 50.53 50.48 0.23
CA GLN A 74 49.52 51.36 0.89
C GLN A 74 48.04 50.95 0.63
N GLY A 75 47.08 51.08 1.56
CA GLY A 75 47.12 51.40 3.01
C GLY A 75 45.67 51.46 3.55
N GLY A 76 45.35 51.23 4.84
CA GLY A 76 46.17 50.82 6.00
C GLY A 76 45.32 50.72 7.29
N GLN A 77 45.98 50.49 8.44
CA GLN A 77 45.43 50.48 9.83
C GLN A 77 44.42 49.34 10.18
N GLY A 78 44.42 48.77 11.41
CA GLY A 78 45.36 48.93 12.53
C GLY A 78 44.97 48.09 13.78
N GLY A 79 45.97 47.74 14.61
CA GLY A 79 45.79 47.03 15.90
C GLY A 79 45.59 45.50 15.80
N GLY A 80 46.23 44.65 16.61
CA GLY A 80 47.31 44.86 17.61
C GLY A 80 48.12 43.55 17.81
N ASN A 81 49.39 43.67 18.21
CA ASN A 81 50.36 42.56 18.13
C ASN A 81 50.48 41.69 19.39
N TYR A 82 50.62 40.38 19.17
CA TYR A 82 51.43 39.46 20.00
C TYR A 82 52.89 39.45 19.50
N ARG A 83 53.85 39.02 20.36
CA ARG A 83 55.15 38.30 20.12
C ARG A 83 56.28 38.76 21.07
N PRO A 84 57.44 38.06 21.17
CA PRO A 84 57.63 36.61 21.41
C PRO A 84 58.84 36.30 22.34
N HIS A 85 59.17 35.02 22.58
CA HIS A 85 60.51 34.36 22.45
C HIS A 85 60.31 32.85 22.80
N GLN A 86 60.74 31.89 21.98
CA GLN A 86 62.03 31.13 22.01
C GLN A 86 62.27 30.33 23.32
N GLN A 87 62.83 29.09 23.30
CA GLN A 87 63.53 28.36 22.23
C GLN A 87 63.52 26.82 22.44
N SER A 88 63.83 26.05 21.37
CA SER A 88 64.47 24.70 21.31
C SER A 88 63.97 23.49 22.17
N GLY A 89 63.82 22.32 21.53
CA GLY A 89 63.76 21.01 22.20
C GLY A 89 63.29 19.86 21.28
N GLN A 90 64.17 18.93 20.93
CA GLN A 90 63.89 17.82 19.97
C GLN A 90 63.09 16.66 20.59
N GLY A 91 62.37 15.87 19.78
CA GLY A 91 61.85 14.57 20.23
C GLY A 91 60.85 13.83 19.33
N VAL A 92 61.36 13.10 18.31
CA VAL A 92 60.76 11.94 17.60
C VAL A 92 59.32 12.08 17.03
N GLY A 93 59.12 11.71 15.76
CA GLY A 93 57.77 11.61 15.15
C GLY A 93 57.52 10.25 14.47
N PRO A 94 56.29 10.00 13.97
CA PRO A 94 56.01 9.01 12.94
C PRO A 94 55.76 9.64 11.56
N ALA A 95 55.91 8.86 10.49
CA ALA A 95 55.83 9.31 9.10
C ALA A 95 54.39 9.30 8.51
N ARG A 96 54.26 9.91 7.33
CA ARG A 96 53.02 10.01 6.53
C ARG A 96 52.48 8.65 6.08
N VAL A 97 51.16 8.57 5.91
CA VAL A 97 50.51 7.87 4.79
C VAL A 97 49.54 8.86 4.13
N GLU A 98 49.31 8.71 2.83
CA GLU A 98 48.70 9.73 1.96
C GLU A 98 47.17 9.71 1.94
N SER A 99 46.58 10.83 1.54
CA SER A 99 45.14 10.99 1.33
C SER A 99 44.69 10.35 0.01
N SER A 100 43.69 9.46 0.06
CA SER A 100 42.99 8.92 -1.11
C SER A 100 41.48 9.11 -0.99
N GLU A 101 40.80 9.27 -2.12
CA GLU A 101 39.41 9.76 -2.17
C GLU A 101 38.38 8.68 -1.80
N GLY A 102 37.49 9.00 -0.86
CA GLY A 102 36.49 8.06 -0.33
C GLY A 102 35.27 7.91 -1.25
N CYS A 103 35.25 6.86 -2.09
CA CYS A 103 34.12 6.54 -2.95
C CYS A 103 32.85 6.13 -2.17
N VAL A 104 31.72 6.77 -2.46
CA VAL A 104 30.45 6.60 -1.71
C VAL A 104 29.55 5.54 -2.34
N VAL A 105 29.43 4.38 -1.70
CA VAL A 105 28.53 3.28 -2.14
C VAL A 105 27.43 3.02 -1.09
N GLY A 106 26.17 3.16 -1.49
CA GLY A 106 25.03 3.20 -0.56
C GLY A 106 24.38 1.85 -0.24
N GLY A 107 24.62 1.33 0.97
CA GLY A 107 23.93 0.15 1.52
C GLY A 107 22.43 0.38 1.72
N ARG A 108 21.57 -0.28 0.93
CA ARG A 108 20.11 -0.07 0.92
C ARG A 108 19.38 -0.87 1.99
N GLY A 109 19.25 -0.30 3.20
CA GLY A 109 18.35 -0.82 4.23
C GLY A 109 16.87 -0.75 3.82
N GLY A 110 16.33 -1.83 3.27
CA GLY A 110 14.99 -1.87 2.68
C GLY A 110 13.84 -1.66 3.68
N ALA A 111 13.19 -0.50 3.60
CA ALA A 111 11.92 -0.26 4.29
C ALA A 111 10.79 -1.07 3.63
N GLY A 112 10.17 -1.98 4.38
CA GLY A 112 9.03 -2.75 3.92
C GLY A 112 7.77 -1.89 3.86
N GLY A 113 7.36 -1.49 2.67
CA GLY A 113 6.00 -1.05 2.35
C GLY A 113 5.34 -2.11 1.48
N GLY A 114 4.14 -2.55 1.85
CA GLY A 114 3.42 -3.61 1.15
C GLY A 114 3.20 -3.32 -0.33
N ARG A 115 3.37 -4.35 -1.17
CA ARG A 115 3.07 -4.36 -2.61
C ARG A 115 2.24 -5.60 -2.91
N GLY A 116 1.04 -5.41 -3.44
CA GLY A 116 0.29 -6.48 -4.12
C GLY A 116 0.59 -6.43 -5.62
N VAL A 117 0.68 -7.58 -6.28
CA VAL A 117 1.16 -7.70 -7.68
C VAL A 117 0.43 -8.86 -8.39
N TRP A 118 -0.64 -8.51 -9.13
CA TRP A 118 -1.21 -9.17 -10.34
C TRP A 118 -1.50 -10.71 -10.33
N THR A 119 -2.36 -11.28 -11.20
CA THR A 119 -2.23 -11.39 -12.67
C THR A 119 -3.57 -11.39 -13.45
N ALA A 120 -3.42 -11.19 -14.78
CA ALA A 120 -4.20 -11.65 -15.96
C ALA A 120 -5.74 -11.91 -15.96
N ARG A 121 -6.31 -11.85 -17.17
CA ARG A 121 -7.71 -12.22 -17.51
C ARG A 121 -7.79 -13.54 -18.28
N PRO A 122 -8.81 -14.38 -18.06
CA PRO A 122 -9.32 -15.31 -19.07
C PRO A 122 -10.23 -14.60 -20.08
N SER A 123 -10.34 -15.15 -21.29
CA SER A 123 -11.31 -14.75 -22.32
C SER A 123 -12.54 -15.66 -22.31
N GLY A 124 -13.75 -15.08 -22.28
CA GLY A 124 -15.00 -15.85 -22.28
C GLY A 124 -15.48 -16.27 -23.69
N PRO A 125 -16.21 -17.39 -23.82
CA PRO A 125 -16.84 -17.80 -25.07
C PRO A 125 -18.17 -17.07 -25.32
N THR A 126 -18.56 -16.97 -26.59
CA THR A 126 -19.86 -16.43 -27.03
C THR A 126 -20.83 -17.58 -27.31
N PHE A 127 -22.12 -17.40 -27.01
CA PHE A 127 -23.18 -18.29 -27.49
C PHE A 127 -24.31 -17.49 -28.17
N VAL A 128 -24.95 -18.11 -29.16
CA VAL A 128 -25.99 -17.53 -30.01
C VAL A 128 -27.28 -18.35 -29.81
N PRO A 129 -28.47 -17.75 -29.73
CA PRO A 129 -29.71 -18.47 -29.44
C PRO A 129 -30.20 -19.30 -30.64
N GLY A 130 -30.60 -20.54 -30.37
CA GLY A 130 -31.40 -21.37 -31.28
C GLY A 130 -32.85 -21.48 -30.77
N GLN A 131 -33.82 -21.49 -31.67
CA GLN A 131 -35.24 -21.61 -31.33
C GLN A 131 -35.74 -23.06 -31.44
N SER A 132 -36.50 -23.51 -30.45
CA SER A 132 -37.52 -24.55 -30.64
C SER A 132 -38.59 -24.49 -29.55
N GLN A 133 -39.84 -24.38 -29.97
CA GLN A 133 -41.05 -24.77 -29.21
C GLN A 133 -41.17 -26.32 -29.21
N PRO A 134 -42.05 -26.99 -28.41
CA PRO A 134 -43.38 -26.50 -28.05
C PRO A 134 -44.00 -26.93 -26.69
N GLN A 135 -45.29 -26.57 -26.57
CA GLN A 135 -46.35 -27.21 -25.77
C GLN A 135 -46.45 -26.93 -24.26
N SER A 136 -47.67 -27.14 -23.77
CA SER A 136 -48.29 -26.59 -22.56
C SER A 136 -49.19 -27.64 -21.90
N LEU A 137 -49.41 -27.56 -20.59
CA LEU A 137 -50.60 -28.03 -19.86
C LEU A 137 -50.66 -27.27 -18.49
N PRO A 138 -51.76 -27.35 -17.69
CA PRO A 138 -52.27 -26.17 -16.97
C PRO A 138 -51.78 -25.98 -15.53
N ALA A 139 -52.00 -24.77 -15.00
CA ALA A 139 -51.83 -24.41 -13.60
C ALA A 139 -53.12 -24.59 -12.77
N PRO A 140 -53.02 -24.93 -11.47
CA PRO A 140 -54.12 -24.77 -10.51
C PRO A 140 -54.35 -23.29 -10.14
N VAL A 141 -55.52 -23.00 -9.59
CA VAL A 141 -56.07 -21.63 -9.38
C VAL A 141 -56.26 -21.37 -7.85
N ILE A 142 -56.69 -20.15 -7.49
CA ILE A 142 -57.29 -19.72 -6.19
C ILE A 142 -56.27 -19.12 -5.17
N PRO A 143 -56.48 -17.91 -4.60
CA PRO A 143 -57.27 -16.75 -5.08
C PRO A 143 -56.54 -15.38 -4.89
N ASN A 144 -57.22 -14.29 -5.23
CA ASN A 144 -56.83 -12.92 -4.83
C ASN A 144 -56.97 -12.69 -3.31
N ILE A 145 -56.05 -11.91 -2.73
CA ILE A 145 -56.29 -11.07 -1.54
C ILE A 145 -55.84 -9.64 -1.89
N GLN A 146 -56.62 -8.65 -1.44
CA GLN A 146 -56.49 -7.26 -1.87
C GLN A 146 -55.28 -6.55 -1.24
N SER A 147 -54.66 -5.64 -2.01
CA SER A 147 -53.63 -4.72 -1.51
C SER A 147 -54.25 -3.64 -0.64
N LEU A 148 -53.97 -3.67 0.67
CA LEU A 148 -54.17 -2.55 1.57
C LEU A 148 -52.88 -1.73 1.69
N GLU A 149 -53.01 -0.40 1.67
CA GLU A 149 -51.88 0.52 1.77
C GLU A 149 -51.32 0.53 3.20
N ILE A 150 -50.00 0.36 3.33
CA ILE A 150 -49.29 0.59 4.59
C ILE A 150 -48.26 1.70 4.34
N SER A 151 -48.36 2.76 5.12
CA SER A 151 -47.43 3.90 5.07
C SER A 151 -46.01 3.46 5.39
N GLU A 152 -45.02 3.84 4.58
CA GLU A 152 -43.60 3.63 4.88
C GLU A 152 -43.13 4.54 6.03
N GLN A 153 -43.57 4.25 7.25
CA GLN A 153 -42.90 4.75 8.45
C GLN A 153 -41.51 4.13 8.53
N LYS A 154 -40.53 4.97 8.19
CA LYS A 154 -39.09 4.72 8.33
C LYS A 154 -38.82 4.14 9.74
N PRO A 155 -38.27 2.92 9.88
CA PRO A 155 -38.18 2.28 11.18
C PRO A 155 -37.29 3.11 12.11
N PRO A 156 -37.76 3.46 13.33
CA PRO A 156 -36.91 4.08 14.34
C PRO A 156 -35.83 3.07 14.76
N SER A 157 -34.65 3.58 15.14
CA SER A 157 -33.55 2.75 15.62
C SER A 157 -33.90 2.11 16.95
N THR A 158 -34.42 0.87 16.92
CA THR A 158 -34.79 0.10 18.11
C THR A 158 -33.55 -0.33 18.89
N LEU A 159 -33.26 0.45 19.93
CA LEU A 159 -32.84 0.00 21.26
C LEU A 159 -31.93 -1.24 21.27
N LEU A 160 -30.62 -1.01 21.28
CA LEU A 160 -29.72 -1.88 22.03
C LEU A 160 -29.99 -1.67 23.54
N ASP A 161 -29.85 -2.73 24.33
CA ASP A 161 -30.03 -2.69 25.79
C ASP A 161 -29.23 -1.57 26.46
N GLY A 162 -29.73 -1.11 27.62
CA GLY A 162 -29.23 0.04 28.40
C GLY A 162 -27.84 -0.12 29.01
N ARG A 163 -26.82 -0.41 28.20
CA ARG A 163 -25.40 -0.28 28.51
C ARG A 163 -24.91 1.05 27.94
N GLU A 164 -24.27 1.86 28.78
CA GLU A 164 -23.68 3.12 28.33
C GLU A 164 -22.68 2.90 27.19
N LYS A 165 -22.86 3.64 26.10
CA LYS A 165 -21.99 3.61 24.93
C LYS A 165 -20.59 4.07 25.33
N LYS A 166 -19.59 3.19 25.19
CA LYS A 166 -18.20 3.50 25.54
C LYS A 166 -17.63 4.58 24.63
N LEU A 167 -17.15 5.65 25.24
CA LEU A 167 -16.38 6.71 24.61
C LEU A 167 -14.87 6.46 24.81
N PRO A 168 -14.00 6.97 23.92
CA PRO A 168 -12.55 6.91 24.12
C PRO A 168 -12.11 7.64 25.38
N ILE A 169 -11.08 7.11 26.06
CA ILE A 169 -10.58 7.67 27.32
C ILE A 169 -9.99 9.09 27.12
N LYS A 170 -10.28 9.97 28.07
CA LYS A 170 -9.66 11.30 28.13
C LYS A 170 -8.18 11.20 28.51
N ARG A 171 -7.37 12.20 28.15
CA ARG A 171 -5.97 12.30 28.60
C ARG A 171 -5.90 12.36 30.13
N PRO A 172 -5.03 11.56 30.79
CA PRO A 172 -4.95 11.50 32.25
C PRO A 172 -4.13 12.65 32.88
N ASP A 173 -3.41 13.41 32.05
CA ASP A 173 -2.47 14.45 32.44
C ASP A 173 -2.46 15.58 31.39
N ASN A 174 -1.68 16.64 31.64
CA ASN A 174 -1.50 17.77 30.72
C ASN A 174 -0.44 17.47 29.62
N GLY A 175 -0.26 16.21 29.25
CA GLY A 175 0.86 15.72 28.46
C GLY A 175 2.07 15.34 29.33
N GLY A 176 2.94 14.52 28.75
CA GLY A 176 4.14 14.03 29.41
C GLY A 176 5.22 15.09 29.60
N LYS A 177 6.13 14.83 30.54
CA LYS A 177 7.25 15.69 30.95
C LYS A 177 8.62 15.05 30.69
N LEU A 178 8.68 13.72 30.51
CA LEU A 178 9.92 12.98 30.27
C LEU A 178 10.59 13.45 28.97
N ALA A 179 11.81 13.96 29.09
CA ALA A 179 12.64 14.37 27.97
C ALA A 179 14.12 14.40 28.37
N ILE A 180 15.01 13.83 27.55
CA ILE A 180 16.46 14.12 27.62
C ILE A 180 16.84 15.38 26.84
N ARG A 181 15.96 15.83 25.95
CA ARG A 181 16.08 17.08 25.18
C ARG A 181 14.72 17.53 24.69
N GLN A 182 14.48 18.84 24.64
CA GLN A 182 13.35 19.42 23.90
C GLN A 182 13.83 19.91 22.52
N VAL A 183 12.96 19.84 21.52
CA VAL A 183 13.21 20.30 20.15
C VAL A 183 12.05 21.18 19.66
N ARG A 184 12.36 22.29 18.99
CA ARG A 184 11.32 23.16 18.42
C ARG A 184 10.88 22.63 17.07
N LEU A 185 9.58 22.43 16.90
CA LEU A 185 8.99 21.78 15.73
C LEU A 185 8.12 22.74 14.93
N LEU A 186 8.17 22.59 13.61
CA LEU A 186 7.17 23.09 12.68
C LEU A 186 6.37 21.89 12.17
N VAL A 187 5.05 22.00 12.15
CA VAL A 187 4.13 20.94 11.72
C VAL A 187 3.35 21.42 10.50
N ASN A 188 3.09 20.54 9.55
CA ASN A 188 2.26 20.84 8.37
C ASN A 188 0.75 20.95 8.67
N HIS A 189 0.43 21.57 9.81
CA HIS A 189 -0.91 21.96 10.25
C HIS A 189 -0.97 23.48 10.18
N PHE A 190 -2.00 23.99 9.52
CA PHE A 190 -2.24 25.41 9.27
C PHE A 190 -3.51 25.82 10.02
N PRO A 191 -3.45 26.73 11.02
CA PRO A 191 -4.60 27.13 11.81
C PRO A 191 -5.79 27.62 10.96
N VAL A 192 -7.01 27.23 11.35
CA VAL A 192 -8.24 27.60 10.63
C VAL A 192 -9.19 28.33 11.58
N SER A 193 -9.32 29.64 11.36
CA SER A 193 -10.26 30.51 12.06
C SER A 193 -11.58 30.65 11.29
N PHE A 194 -12.68 30.76 12.03
CA PHE A 194 -14.03 30.98 11.50
C PHE A 194 -14.87 31.75 12.54
N ASP A 195 -15.92 32.44 12.09
CA ASP A 195 -16.87 33.10 13.00
C ASP A 195 -17.87 32.07 13.57
N PRO A 196 -17.91 31.82 14.90
CA PRO A 196 -18.79 30.82 15.51
C PRO A 196 -20.29 31.14 15.39
N LYS A 197 -20.63 32.41 15.16
CA LYS A 197 -22.02 32.88 14.97
C LYS A 197 -22.54 32.59 13.57
N ARG A 198 -21.67 32.27 12.61
CA ARG A 198 -22.09 31.87 11.27
C ARG A 198 -22.80 30.52 11.27
N MET A 199 -23.72 30.39 10.32
CA MET A 199 -24.48 29.18 10.06
C MET A 199 -24.23 28.74 8.61
N VAL A 200 -24.05 27.44 8.41
CA VAL A 200 -23.98 26.83 7.08
C VAL A 200 -25.25 26.02 6.85
N PHE A 201 -25.88 26.21 5.70
CA PHE A 201 -27.11 25.53 5.33
C PHE A 201 -26.77 24.26 4.53
N HIS A 202 -27.20 23.10 5.02
CA HIS A 202 -27.00 21.80 4.37
C HIS A 202 -28.26 21.36 3.64
N TYR A 203 -28.11 21.00 2.36
CA TYR A 203 -29.19 20.62 1.46
C TYR A 203 -28.96 19.23 0.85
N ASP A 204 -30.03 18.43 0.74
CA ASP A 204 -30.10 17.23 -0.10
C ASP A 204 -30.58 17.63 -1.50
N VAL A 205 -29.93 17.06 -2.51
CA VAL A 205 -30.19 17.31 -3.92
C VAL A 205 -30.41 16.00 -4.64
N ASP A 206 -31.55 15.90 -5.32
CA ASP A 206 -31.94 14.76 -6.17
C ASP A 206 -32.16 15.25 -7.61
N ILE A 207 -31.58 14.56 -8.59
CA ILE A 207 -31.56 15.00 -9.99
C ILE A 207 -32.10 13.88 -10.89
N LYS A 208 -33.24 14.12 -11.52
CA LYS A 208 -33.96 13.16 -12.37
C LYS A 208 -34.12 13.69 -13.79
N PRO A 209 -34.12 12.84 -14.83
CA PRO A 209 -34.51 13.26 -16.17
C PRO A 209 -36.00 13.59 -16.22
N ASP A 210 -36.36 14.63 -16.96
CA ASP A 210 -37.72 15.09 -17.19
C ASP A 210 -38.33 14.28 -18.36
N MET A 211 -38.85 13.09 -18.05
CA MET A 211 -39.30 12.06 -19.00
C MET A 211 -40.53 11.31 -18.45
N SER A 212 -41.44 10.89 -19.33
CA SER A 212 -42.64 10.13 -18.94
C SER A 212 -42.32 8.66 -18.56
N PRO A 213 -43.16 8.00 -17.73
CA PRO A 213 -42.78 6.73 -17.08
C PRO A 213 -42.51 5.54 -18.01
N HIS A 214 -43.15 5.50 -19.19
CA HIS A 214 -43.28 4.27 -20.00
C HIS A 214 -42.01 3.75 -20.69
N ASN A 215 -40.91 4.51 -20.73
CA ASN A 215 -39.65 4.10 -21.41
C ASN A 215 -38.45 3.91 -20.46
N CYS A 216 -38.70 3.68 -19.17
CA CYS A 216 -37.64 3.49 -18.16
C CYS A 216 -37.04 2.06 -18.13
N SER A 217 -36.16 1.74 -19.08
CA SER A 217 -35.26 0.58 -18.95
C SER A 217 -34.24 0.80 -17.82
N ALA A 218 -34.49 0.16 -16.66
CA ALA A 218 -33.65 0.01 -15.47
C ALA A 218 -32.85 1.25 -15.00
N LYS A 219 -33.31 1.89 -13.90
CA LYS A 219 -32.72 3.07 -13.21
C LYS A 219 -31.19 3.18 -13.31
N LYS A 220 -30.69 3.81 -14.39
CA LYS A 220 -29.27 3.86 -14.72
C LYS A 220 -28.64 5.12 -14.14
N SER A 221 -27.96 4.98 -13.00
CA SER A 221 -27.35 6.09 -12.26
C SER A 221 -26.52 7.02 -13.18
N MET A 222 -26.76 8.31 -13.07
CA MET A 222 -25.96 9.32 -13.78
C MET A 222 -24.58 9.44 -13.15
N SER A 223 -23.55 9.73 -13.96
CA SER A 223 -22.20 9.93 -13.42
C SER A 223 -22.09 11.31 -12.76
N LYS A 224 -21.27 11.43 -11.70
CA LYS A 224 -21.02 12.69 -10.96
C LYS A 224 -20.75 13.90 -11.85
N SER A 225 -20.04 13.70 -12.96
CA SER A 225 -19.75 14.74 -13.96
C SER A 225 -20.98 15.33 -14.64
N VAL A 226 -22.08 14.57 -14.73
CA VAL A 226 -23.36 15.04 -15.30
C VAL A 226 -24.20 15.70 -14.22
N LEU A 227 -24.23 15.14 -13.00
CA LEU A 227 -24.89 15.76 -11.85
C LEU A 227 -24.32 17.16 -11.57
N ARG A 228 -22.98 17.28 -11.56
CA ARG A 228 -22.28 18.56 -11.40
C ARG A 228 -22.55 19.52 -12.57
N LEU A 229 -22.59 19.05 -13.82
CA LEU A 229 -22.95 19.90 -14.97
C LEU A 229 -24.40 20.43 -14.90
N ILE A 230 -25.36 19.62 -14.45
CA ILE A 230 -26.76 20.06 -14.25
C ILE A 230 -26.83 21.11 -13.12
N LYS A 231 -26.17 20.84 -11.99
CA LYS A 231 -26.11 21.76 -10.85
C LYS A 231 -25.38 23.07 -11.19
N ASP A 232 -24.27 23.01 -11.91
CA ASP A 232 -23.50 24.21 -12.30
C ASP A 232 -24.24 25.03 -13.38
N LYS A 233 -25.03 24.40 -14.26
CA LYS A 233 -25.93 25.08 -15.21
C LYS A 233 -27.01 25.88 -14.48
N LEU A 234 -27.75 25.27 -13.54
CA LEU A 234 -28.76 25.97 -12.73
C LEU A 234 -28.17 27.21 -12.00
N PHE A 235 -26.98 27.05 -11.43
CA PHE A 235 -26.28 28.11 -10.70
C PHE A 235 -25.67 29.19 -11.61
N SER A 236 -25.56 28.93 -12.92
CA SER A 236 -25.14 29.91 -13.93
C SER A 236 -26.33 30.66 -14.54
N ASP A 237 -27.51 30.01 -14.59
CA ASP A 237 -28.74 30.57 -15.15
C ASP A 237 -29.49 31.47 -14.15
N ASP A 238 -29.40 31.17 -12.85
CA ASP A 238 -29.91 32.02 -11.77
C ASP A 238 -28.85 32.21 -10.65
N PRO A 239 -27.78 32.98 -10.93
CA PRO A 239 -26.72 33.23 -9.96
C PRO A 239 -27.19 34.10 -8.78
N THR A 240 -28.34 34.77 -8.90
CA THR A 240 -28.89 35.62 -7.84
C THR A 240 -29.47 34.80 -6.69
N ARG A 241 -30.13 33.68 -7.00
CA ARG A 241 -30.72 32.76 -6.03
C ARG A 241 -29.84 31.54 -5.75
N PHE A 242 -28.85 31.26 -6.61
CA PHE A 242 -27.90 30.16 -6.46
C PHE A 242 -26.44 30.62 -6.61
N PRO A 243 -25.89 31.40 -5.67
CA PRO A 243 -24.54 31.96 -5.75
C PRO A 243 -23.44 30.89 -5.71
N LEU A 244 -22.77 30.68 -6.86
CA LEU A 244 -21.73 29.67 -7.08
C LEU A 244 -20.49 29.81 -6.18
N ASN A 245 -20.18 31.03 -5.72
CA ASN A 245 -19.02 31.29 -4.85
C ASN A 245 -19.35 31.25 -3.35
N MET A 246 -20.63 31.10 -3.00
CA MET A 246 -21.11 30.89 -1.62
C MET A 246 -21.64 29.46 -1.39
N THR A 247 -21.43 28.55 -2.35
CA THR A 247 -22.02 27.21 -2.34
C THR A 247 -21.03 26.14 -2.81
N THR A 248 -21.06 24.97 -2.19
CA THR A 248 -20.24 23.80 -2.55
C THR A 248 -21.09 22.55 -2.75
N TYR A 249 -20.57 21.56 -3.49
CA TYR A 249 -21.30 20.35 -3.87
C TYR A 249 -20.39 19.12 -3.96
N ASP A 250 -20.79 18.02 -3.30
CA ASP A 250 -20.04 16.76 -3.24
C ASP A 250 -20.01 15.97 -4.57
N GLY A 251 -20.77 16.41 -5.57
CA GLY A 251 -20.91 15.75 -6.86
C GLY A 251 -21.92 14.61 -6.90
N GLU A 252 -22.70 14.41 -5.83
CA GLU A 252 -23.80 13.44 -5.73
C GLU A 252 -25.07 14.07 -5.14
N LYS A 253 -25.09 14.39 -3.85
CA LYS A 253 -26.31 14.77 -3.11
C LYS A 253 -26.18 15.98 -2.20
N ASN A 254 -25.03 16.20 -1.57
CA ASN A 254 -24.90 17.18 -0.51
C ASN A 254 -24.43 18.52 -1.07
N ILE A 255 -25.28 19.53 -0.95
CA ILE A 255 -24.89 20.94 -1.08
C ILE A 255 -24.72 21.55 0.30
N PHE A 256 -23.67 22.34 0.48
CA PHE A 256 -23.50 23.23 1.63
C PHE A 256 -23.41 24.66 1.12
N SER A 257 -24.11 25.60 1.77
CA SER A 257 -24.13 27.02 1.39
C SER A 257 -23.93 27.94 2.60
N ALA A 258 -23.27 29.07 2.38
CA ALA A 258 -23.13 30.14 3.37
C ALA A 258 -24.39 31.05 3.45
N VAL A 259 -25.34 30.89 2.53
CA VAL A 259 -26.60 31.65 2.47
C VAL A 259 -27.80 30.72 2.23
N PRO A 260 -29.03 31.10 2.61
CA PRO A 260 -30.21 30.31 2.29
C PRO A 260 -30.44 30.19 0.78
N LEU A 261 -30.48 28.96 0.27
CA LEU A 261 -30.88 28.63 -1.10
C LEU A 261 -32.38 28.29 -1.17
N PRO A 262 -33.09 28.61 -2.28
CA PRO A 262 -34.47 28.21 -2.47
C PRO A 262 -34.65 26.68 -2.51
N THR A 263 -35.58 26.16 -1.72
CA THR A 263 -36.02 24.77 -1.79
C THR A 263 -37.14 24.59 -2.81
N GLY A 264 -37.17 23.48 -3.53
CA GLY A 264 -38.18 23.21 -4.55
C GLY A 264 -37.67 22.34 -5.70
N ASN A 265 -38.45 22.30 -6.78
CA ASN A 265 -38.11 21.60 -8.02
C ASN A 265 -37.71 22.61 -9.10
N PHE A 266 -36.50 22.49 -9.64
CA PHE A 266 -35.96 23.39 -10.65
C PHE A 266 -35.74 22.63 -11.96
N LYS A 267 -36.36 23.08 -13.05
CA LYS A 267 -36.13 22.52 -14.38
C LYS A 267 -34.85 23.10 -14.97
N VAL A 268 -33.96 22.23 -15.43
CA VAL A 268 -32.65 22.57 -15.99
C VAL A 268 -32.52 21.91 -17.36
N GLU A 269 -32.19 22.69 -18.39
CA GLU A 269 -32.01 22.16 -19.74
C GLU A 269 -30.54 22.16 -20.15
N LEU A 270 -30.04 20.99 -20.57
CA LEU A 270 -28.68 20.81 -21.07
C LEU A 270 -28.70 20.44 -22.56
N SER A 271 -28.19 21.35 -23.40
CA SER A 271 -27.59 21.01 -24.69
C SER A 271 -26.24 20.32 -24.47
N ARG A 272 -25.81 19.46 -25.40
CA ARG A 272 -24.56 18.67 -25.29
C ARG A 272 -23.66 18.86 -26.52
N GLY A 273 -23.39 20.12 -26.85
CA GLY A 273 -22.78 20.51 -28.12
C GLY A 273 -23.81 20.52 -29.25
N GLU A 274 -23.36 20.99 -30.42
CA GLU A 274 -24.19 21.45 -31.54
C GLU A 274 -25.15 20.38 -32.13
N GLU A 275 -24.89 19.09 -31.92
CA GLU A 275 -25.63 17.99 -32.57
C GLU A 275 -26.56 17.19 -31.63
N MET A 276 -26.58 17.49 -30.32
CA MET A 276 -27.22 16.61 -29.34
C MET A 276 -28.47 17.24 -28.72
N LYS A 277 -29.65 16.68 -29.07
CA LYS A 277 -30.98 17.09 -28.57
C LYS A 277 -30.94 17.43 -27.08
N SER A 278 -31.38 18.64 -26.74
CA SER A 278 -31.49 19.15 -25.38
C SER A 278 -32.21 18.17 -24.47
N ARG A 279 -31.71 18.03 -23.24
CA ARG A 279 -32.33 17.19 -22.20
C ARG A 279 -32.71 18.06 -21.02
N SER A 280 -33.99 18.05 -20.70
CA SER A 280 -34.51 18.60 -19.46
C SER A 280 -34.28 17.63 -18.29
N TYR A 281 -33.99 18.20 -17.13
CA TYR A 281 -33.81 17.52 -15.86
C TYR A 281 -34.57 18.30 -14.78
N ILE A 282 -35.10 17.58 -13.80
CA ILE A 282 -35.66 18.18 -12.58
C ILE A 282 -34.63 17.99 -11.47
N LEU A 283 -34.11 19.10 -10.95
CA LEU A 283 -33.24 19.17 -9.79
C LEU A 283 -34.09 19.57 -8.59
N THR A 284 -34.23 18.68 -7.61
CA THR A 284 -34.96 18.92 -6.36
C THR A 284 -33.97 19.36 -5.28
N VAL A 285 -34.19 20.51 -4.64
CA VAL A 285 -33.41 21.02 -3.50
C VAL A 285 -34.26 20.98 -2.23
N LYS A 286 -33.74 20.38 -1.15
CA LYS A 286 -34.39 20.34 0.16
C LYS A 286 -33.40 20.70 1.27
N LEU A 287 -33.80 21.61 2.16
CA LEU A 287 -33.02 21.91 3.37
C LEU A 287 -33.05 20.68 4.30
N VAL A 288 -31.89 20.34 4.86
CA VAL A 288 -31.70 19.19 5.76
C VAL A 288 -31.31 19.64 7.16
N ASN A 289 -30.40 20.60 7.29
CA ASN A 289 -29.87 21.03 8.59
C ASN A 289 -29.31 22.46 8.57
N GLU A 290 -29.34 23.12 9.73
CA GLU A 290 -28.70 24.42 9.97
C GLU A 290 -27.48 24.23 10.89
N LEU A 291 -26.30 24.34 10.29
CA LEU A 291 -25.02 23.98 10.90
C LEU A 291 -24.36 25.22 11.51
N LYS A 292 -24.68 25.51 12.78
CA LYS A 292 -24.07 26.58 13.58
C LYS A 292 -22.63 26.22 13.95
N PHE A 293 -21.66 27.05 13.58
CA PHE A 293 -20.23 26.78 13.82
C PHE A 293 -19.85 26.74 15.31
N SER A 294 -20.59 27.41 16.19
CA SER A 294 -20.44 27.32 17.65
C SER A 294 -20.43 25.89 18.19
N LYS A 295 -21.19 24.95 17.58
CA LYS A 295 -21.17 23.51 17.96
C LYS A 295 -19.77 22.87 17.84
N LEU A 296 -18.90 23.43 17.00
CA LEU A 296 -17.51 22.98 16.85
C LEU A 296 -16.61 23.54 17.96
N GLU A 297 -16.84 24.77 18.41
CA GLU A 297 -16.19 25.31 19.61
C GLU A 297 -16.63 24.60 20.88
N ASP A 298 -17.92 24.26 21.01
CA ASP A 298 -18.43 23.44 22.10
C ASP A 298 -17.73 22.07 22.18
N TYR A 299 -17.46 21.45 21.03
CA TYR A 299 -16.69 20.20 20.99
C TYR A 299 -15.22 20.41 21.35
N LEU A 300 -14.56 21.43 20.78
CA LEU A 300 -13.16 21.75 21.08
C LEU A 300 -12.94 22.10 22.57
N SER A 301 -13.93 22.75 23.19
CA SER A 301 -13.96 23.09 24.62
C SER A 301 -14.35 21.92 25.54
N GLY A 302 -14.82 20.80 24.97
CA GLY A 302 -15.29 19.63 25.72
C GLY A 302 -16.70 19.72 26.30
N ASN A 303 -17.47 20.77 25.95
CA ASN A 303 -18.89 20.91 26.28
C ASN A 303 -19.75 19.88 25.52
N LEU A 304 -19.37 19.57 24.27
CA LEU A 304 -20.05 18.59 23.43
C LEU A 304 -19.25 17.27 23.39
N LEU A 305 -19.91 16.15 23.72
CA LEU A 305 -19.27 14.83 23.81
C LEU A 305 -19.07 14.13 22.45
N CYS A 306 -19.64 14.65 21.36
CA CYS A 306 -19.59 14.03 20.03
C CYS A 306 -19.11 15.00 18.95
N ILE A 307 -18.25 14.50 18.05
CA ILE A 307 -17.71 15.28 16.93
C ILE A 307 -18.88 15.74 16.04
N PRO A 308 -19.04 17.04 15.73
CA PRO A 308 -20.07 17.53 14.82
C PRO A 308 -19.67 17.24 13.36
N ARG A 309 -19.78 15.97 12.95
CA ARG A 309 -19.25 15.44 11.68
C ARG A 309 -19.78 16.18 10.45
N ASP A 310 -21.06 16.57 10.44
CA ASP A 310 -21.69 17.30 9.33
C ASP A 310 -21.02 18.66 9.07
N ILE A 311 -20.61 19.35 10.15
CA ILE A 311 -19.89 20.63 10.06
C ILE A 311 -18.51 20.40 9.44
N LEU A 312 -17.77 19.40 9.94
CA LEU A 312 -16.45 19.06 9.40
C LEU A 312 -16.53 18.62 7.93
N GLN A 313 -17.56 17.87 7.54
CA GLN A 313 -17.79 17.47 6.15
C GLN A 313 -18.08 18.68 5.26
N GLY A 314 -18.90 19.63 5.72
CA GLY A 314 -19.14 20.90 5.03
C GLY A 314 -17.86 21.71 4.86
N MET A 315 -17.10 21.95 5.93
CA MET A 315 -15.84 22.69 5.88
C MET A 315 -14.77 21.98 5.01
N ASP A 316 -14.64 20.65 5.10
CA ASP A 316 -13.72 19.85 4.28
C ASP A 316 -14.08 19.89 2.79
N LEU A 317 -15.38 20.00 2.44
CA LEU A 317 -15.84 20.23 1.08
C LEU A 317 -15.57 21.67 0.61
N VAL A 318 -15.77 22.68 1.47
CA VAL A 318 -15.44 24.09 1.20
C VAL A 318 -13.96 24.25 0.85
N MET A 319 -13.07 23.69 1.68
CA MET A 319 -11.62 23.71 1.43
C MET A 319 -11.21 23.01 0.12
N LYS A 320 -12.01 22.05 -0.37
CA LYS A 320 -11.75 21.31 -1.62
C LYS A 320 -12.22 22.02 -2.87
N GLU A 321 -13.10 23.01 -2.77
CA GLU A 321 -13.73 23.59 -3.97
C GLU A 321 -12.73 24.39 -4.82
N ASN A 322 -11.80 25.16 -4.22
CA ASN A 322 -10.76 25.86 -4.99
C ASN A 322 -9.84 24.90 -5.78
N PRO A 323 -9.18 23.90 -5.16
CA PRO A 323 -8.35 22.99 -5.93
C PRO A 323 -9.16 22.04 -6.83
N CYS A 324 -10.46 21.81 -6.60
CA CYS A 324 -11.34 21.12 -7.56
C CYS A 324 -11.54 21.91 -8.86
N ARG A 325 -11.52 23.25 -8.84
CA ARG A 325 -11.64 24.11 -10.04
C ARG A 325 -10.31 24.17 -10.80
N HIS A 326 -9.21 24.34 -10.07
CA HIS A 326 -7.91 24.67 -10.67
C HIS A 326 -7.01 23.46 -10.95
N ARG A 327 -7.09 22.38 -10.17
CA ARG A 327 -6.18 21.21 -10.24
C ARG A 327 -6.88 19.92 -10.68
N ILE A 328 -6.09 18.93 -11.08
CA ILE A 328 -6.57 17.56 -11.36
C ILE A 328 -6.88 16.87 -10.03
N SER A 329 -8.17 16.66 -9.73
CA SER A 329 -8.61 15.89 -8.57
C SER A 329 -8.54 14.38 -8.81
N VAL A 330 -7.79 13.66 -7.98
CA VAL A 330 -7.70 12.18 -7.98
C VAL A 330 -7.86 11.65 -6.55
N GLY A 331 -9.09 11.29 -6.18
CA GLY A 331 -9.44 10.73 -4.88
C GLY A 331 -9.48 11.79 -3.77
N ARG A 332 -8.44 11.86 -2.93
CA ARG A 332 -8.27 12.86 -1.86
C ARG A 332 -7.04 13.76 -2.10
N SER A 333 -6.64 13.92 -3.36
CA SER A 333 -5.41 14.62 -3.74
C SER A 333 -5.58 15.41 -5.03
N PHE A 334 -4.87 16.53 -5.11
CA PHE A 334 -4.98 17.52 -6.17
C PHE A 334 -3.62 17.74 -6.81
N TYR A 335 -3.52 17.49 -8.12
CA TYR A 335 -2.28 17.54 -8.89
C TYR A 335 -2.32 18.68 -9.91
N SER A 336 -1.17 19.28 -10.21
CA SER A 336 -1.08 20.29 -11.27
C SER A 336 -1.60 19.73 -12.61
N LYS A 337 -2.18 20.57 -13.47
CA LYS A 337 -2.65 20.16 -14.81
C LYS A 337 -1.51 19.76 -15.75
N GLU A 338 -0.31 20.29 -15.49
CA GLU A 338 0.92 20.05 -16.24
C GLU A 338 1.98 19.37 -15.36
N PHE A 339 2.96 18.73 -16.00
CA PHE A 339 4.15 18.17 -15.37
C PHE A 339 5.39 18.97 -15.77
N ARG A 340 6.42 18.96 -14.92
CA ARG A 340 7.72 19.58 -15.24
C ARG A 340 8.52 18.59 -16.08
N GLU A 341 9.31 19.03 -17.08
CA GLU A 341 10.11 18.14 -17.94
C GLU A 341 11.01 17.18 -17.13
N GLN A 342 11.68 17.70 -16.09
CA GLN A 342 12.48 16.91 -15.14
C GLN A 342 11.69 15.82 -14.39
N ASP A 343 10.35 15.88 -14.40
CA ASP A 343 9.40 14.93 -13.80
C ASP A 343 8.73 14.01 -14.82
N ASP A 344 9.18 14.00 -16.08
CA ASP A 344 8.84 12.96 -17.05
C ASP A 344 9.24 11.56 -16.53
N LEU A 345 8.50 10.54 -16.96
CA LEU A 345 8.73 9.12 -16.69
C LEU A 345 8.75 8.28 -17.99
N TRP A 346 8.72 8.94 -19.16
CA TRP A 346 8.68 8.34 -20.49
C TRP A 346 7.44 7.46 -20.73
N TRP A 347 7.37 6.80 -21.88
CA TRP A 347 6.34 5.81 -22.23
C TRP A 347 4.89 6.31 -22.11
N GLY A 348 4.66 7.62 -22.30
CA GLY A 348 3.37 8.29 -22.16
C GLY A 348 2.95 8.56 -20.70
N VAL A 349 3.89 8.57 -19.75
CA VAL A 349 3.66 8.70 -18.29
C VAL A 349 4.53 9.82 -17.71
N ALA A 350 4.04 10.53 -16.69
CA ALA A 350 4.84 11.50 -15.93
C ALA A 350 4.51 11.50 -14.42
N ALA A 351 5.43 12.02 -13.61
CA ALA A 351 5.32 12.13 -12.15
C ALA A 351 4.69 13.47 -11.75
N PHE A 352 3.36 13.56 -11.79
CA PHE A 352 2.64 14.77 -11.44
C PHE A 352 2.75 15.08 -9.95
N ARG A 353 3.10 16.33 -9.63
CA ARG A 353 3.18 16.86 -8.26
C ARG A 353 1.85 17.50 -7.84
N GLY A 354 1.58 17.47 -6.55
CA GLY A 354 0.34 17.93 -5.97
C GLY A 354 0.34 17.85 -4.45
N PHE A 355 -0.84 17.97 -3.84
CA PHE A 355 -1.02 17.81 -2.39
C PHE A 355 -2.22 16.93 -2.05
N GLN A 356 -2.22 16.46 -0.80
CA GLN A 356 -3.39 15.96 -0.09
C GLN A 356 -3.65 16.89 1.09
N HIS A 357 -4.91 17.12 1.44
CA HIS A 357 -5.27 17.87 2.65
C HIS A 357 -6.47 17.26 3.37
N SER A 358 -6.61 17.62 4.64
CA SER A 358 -7.74 17.24 5.51
C SER A 358 -7.81 18.23 6.66
N LEU A 359 -9.02 18.63 7.05
CA LEU A 359 -9.22 19.29 8.35
C LEU A 359 -8.96 18.29 9.49
N LYS A 360 -8.49 18.81 10.63
CA LYS A 360 -8.27 18.09 11.89
C LYS A 360 -8.70 18.96 13.06
N LEU A 361 -9.13 18.32 14.15
CA LEU A 361 -9.38 18.97 15.43
C LEU A 361 -8.22 18.69 16.37
N THR A 362 -7.73 19.74 17.02
CA THR A 362 -6.52 19.72 17.84
C THR A 362 -6.69 20.62 19.06
N SER A 363 -5.81 20.51 20.06
CA SER A 363 -5.87 21.32 21.28
C SER A 363 -5.69 22.84 21.06
N GLN A 364 -5.17 23.25 19.89
CA GLN A 364 -5.14 24.65 19.44
C GLN A 364 -6.35 25.05 18.56
N GLY A 365 -7.36 24.19 18.42
CA GLY A 365 -8.53 24.39 17.57
C GLY A 365 -8.50 23.59 16.26
N THR A 366 -9.25 24.06 15.26
CA THR A 366 -9.33 23.45 13.92
C THR A 366 -8.10 23.80 13.09
N VAL A 367 -7.53 22.81 12.38
CA VAL A 367 -6.38 23.01 11.50
C VAL A 367 -6.54 22.30 10.15
N LEU A 368 -5.99 22.88 9.10
CA LEU A 368 -5.79 22.24 7.81
C LEU A 368 -4.43 21.50 7.82
N CYS A 369 -4.46 20.17 7.77
CA CYS A 369 -3.24 19.37 7.59
C CYS A 369 -2.99 19.18 6.08
N LEU A 370 -1.91 19.72 5.53
CA LEU A 370 -1.56 19.63 4.09
C LEU A 370 -0.21 18.92 3.89
N ASP A 371 -0.13 17.94 3.01
CA ASP A 371 1.10 17.17 2.74
C ASP A 371 1.31 16.97 1.23
N SER A 372 2.55 17.04 0.78
CA SER A 372 2.87 16.93 -0.65
C SER A 372 2.72 15.50 -1.17
N SER A 373 2.12 15.37 -2.35
CA SER A 373 1.86 14.11 -3.05
C SER A 373 2.51 14.11 -4.43
N VAL A 374 2.90 12.92 -4.91
CA VAL A 374 3.41 12.70 -6.27
C VAL A 374 2.81 11.40 -6.80
N MET A 375 2.22 11.45 -8.00
CA MET A 375 1.53 10.31 -8.62
C MET A 375 1.94 10.15 -10.08
N ALA A 376 2.12 8.91 -10.53
CA ALA A 376 2.25 8.60 -11.94
C ALA A 376 0.87 8.72 -12.62
N LEU A 377 0.73 9.68 -13.54
CA LEU A 377 -0.44 9.83 -14.40
C LEU A 377 0.01 9.71 -15.87
N ARG A 378 -0.89 9.25 -16.74
CA ARG A 378 -0.67 9.26 -18.19
C ARG A 378 -0.67 10.72 -18.69
N LYS A 379 0.22 11.03 -19.63
CA LYS A 379 0.32 12.35 -20.28
C LYS A 379 -0.96 12.64 -21.07
N ARG A 380 -1.34 13.93 -21.14
CA ARG A 380 -2.47 14.42 -21.95
C ARG A 380 -2.02 14.60 -23.40
N LEU A 381 -1.88 13.49 -24.13
CA LEU A 381 -1.41 13.47 -25.52
C LEU A 381 -2.51 13.07 -26.51
N PRO A 382 -2.43 13.50 -27.79
CA PRO A 382 -3.10 12.83 -28.91
C PRO A 382 -2.83 11.32 -28.90
N VAL A 383 -3.81 10.51 -29.31
CA VAL A 383 -3.70 9.04 -29.19
C VAL A 383 -2.61 8.46 -30.08
N ILE A 384 -2.35 9.06 -31.25
CA ILE A 384 -1.22 8.70 -32.13
C ILE A 384 0.13 8.93 -31.43
N GLU A 385 0.35 10.14 -30.91
CA GLU A 385 1.58 10.51 -30.20
C GLU A 385 1.79 9.66 -28.95
N PHE A 386 0.72 9.41 -28.17
CA PHE A 386 0.79 8.50 -27.02
C PHE A 386 1.21 7.08 -27.44
N LEU A 387 0.69 6.53 -28.54
CA LEU A 387 1.09 5.21 -29.03
C LEU A 387 2.55 5.19 -29.51
N MET A 388 3.02 6.28 -30.13
CA MET A 388 4.41 6.42 -30.58
C MET A 388 5.37 6.51 -29.39
N GLU A 389 5.06 7.31 -28.36
CA GLU A 389 5.88 7.41 -27.13
C GLU A 389 5.81 6.13 -26.28
N HIS A 390 4.64 5.48 -26.17
CA HIS A 390 4.45 4.31 -25.31
C HIS A 390 5.11 3.03 -25.84
N PHE A 391 5.47 2.99 -27.13
CA PHE A 391 6.16 1.85 -27.76
C PHE A 391 7.51 2.20 -28.39
N ASP A 392 7.99 3.43 -28.23
CA ASP A 392 9.21 3.97 -28.87
C ASP A 392 9.26 3.70 -30.38
N VAL A 393 8.24 4.16 -31.11
CA VAL A 393 8.14 4.00 -32.57
C VAL A 393 7.97 5.33 -33.29
N SER A 394 8.75 5.51 -34.36
CA SER A 394 8.65 6.69 -35.25
C SER A 394 7.37 6.76 -36.08
N ASP A 395 6.54 5.71 -36.08
CA ASP A 395 5.33 5.59 -36.88
C ASP A 395 4.38 4.56 -36.25
N VAL A 396 3.17 5.02 -35.91
CA VAL A 396 2.07 4.20 -35.36
C VAL A 396 1.71 2.99 -36.24
N ARG A 397 1.90 3.07 -37.56
CA ARG A 397 1.59 1.99 -38.52
C ARG A 397 2.47 0.75 -38.34
N LYS A 398 3.59 0.88 -37.62
CA LYS A 398 4.46 -0.25 -37.24
C LYS A 398 3.87 -1.11 -36.12
N LEU A 399 2.84 -0.64 -35.42
CA LEU A 399 2.25 -1.33 -34.25
C LEU A 399 1.20 -2.36 -34.65
N LYS A 400 1.19 -3.50 -33.93
CA LYS A 400 0.17 -4.53 -34.11
C LYS A 400 -1.10 -4.17 -33.32
N ARG A 401 -2.28 -4.48 -33.88
CA ARG A 401 -3.61 -4.19 -33.27
C ARG A 401 -3.74 -4.64 -31.81
N GLY A 402 -3.13 -5.77 -31.44
CA GLY A 402 -3.10 -6.26 -30.06
C GLY A 402 -2.32 -5.36 -29.09
N MET A 403 -1.20 -4.78 -29.53
CA MET A 403 -0.39 -3.84 -28.72
C MET A 403 -1.17 -2.56 -28.46
N MET A 404 -1.73 -1.96 -29.52
CA MET A 404 -2.59 -0.77 -29.42
C MET A 404 -3.81 -1.03 -28.51
N THR A 405 -4.46 -2.21 -28.64
CA THR A 405 -5.60 -2.59 -27.79
C THR A 405 -5.20 -2.70 -26.32
N SER A 406 -4.04 -3.28 -26.02
CA SER A 406 -3.51 -3.42 -24.65
C SER A 406 -3.22 -2.06 -24.01
N ALA A 407 -2.61 -1.14 -24.75
CA ALA A 407 -2.27 0.19 -24.26
C ALA A 407 -3.48 1.11 -24.04
N LEU A 408 -4.54 0.98 -24.85
CA LEU A 408 -5.66 1.93 -24.91
C LEU A 408 -6.96 1.47 -24.26
N LYS A 409 -7.25 0.16 -24.17
CA LYS A 409 -8.57 -0.32 -23.75
C LYS A 409 -8.88 0.05 -22.30
N GLY A 410 -9.99 0.75 -22.09
CA GLY A 410 -10.43 1.28 -20.79
C GLY A 410 -9.90 2.68 -20.46
N LEU A 411 -9.00 3.25 -21.26
CA LEU A 411 -8.62 4.66 -21.13
C LEU A 411 -9.75 5.59 -21.59
N LYS A 412 -9.65 6.85 -21.17
CA LYS A 412 -10.57 7.92 -21.49
C LYS A 412 -9.97 8.89 -22.51
N VAL A 413 -10.79 9.30 -23.47
CA VAL A 413 -10.44 10.29 -24.49
C VAL A 413 -11.51 11.38 -24.60
N ASN A 414 -11.08 12.57 -24.96
CA ASN A 414 -11.92 13.57 -25.63
C ASN A 414 -11.77 13.39 -27.14
N VAL A 415 -12.79 13.76 -27.90
CA VAL A 415 -12.70 13.87 -29.37
C VAL A 415 -12.43 15.32 -29.78
N THR A 416 -11.68 15.53 -30.86
CA THR A 416 -11.32 16.88 -31.35
C THR A 416 -12.12 17.32 -32.57
N HIS A 417 -12.72 16.39 -33.33
CA HIS A 417 -13.51 16.66 -34.54
C HIS A 417 -14.90 17.28 -34.29
N ARG A 418 -15.26 17.59 -33.04
CA ARG A 418 -16.51 18.26 -32.64
C ARG A 418 -16.28 19.13 -31.41
N ASN A 419 -17.01 20.23 -31.30
CA ASN A 419 -17.00 21.08 -30.12
C ASN A 419 -17.74 20.40 -28.94
N THR A 420 -17.02 19.59 -28.15
CA THR A 420 -17.62 18.87 -27.01
C THR A 420 -16.64 18.63 -25.86
N THR A 421 -17.13 18.78 -24.63
CA THR A 421 -16.43 18.44 -23.39
C THR A 421 -16.68 16.97 -22.96
N GLN A 422 -17.36 16.18 -23.78
CA GLN A 422 -17.74 14.80 -23.43
C GLN A 422 -16.52 13.86 -23.39
N LYS A 423 -16.24 13.33 -22.20
CA LYS A 423 -15.22 12.30 -21.93
C LYS A 423 -15.78 10.91 -22.29
N PHE A 424 -15.19 10.24 -23.28
CA PHE A 424 -15.51 8.88 -23.71
C PHE A 424 -14.59 7.85 -23.01
N ILE A 425 -14.95 6.56 -23.08
CA ILE A 425 -14.10 5.42 -22.63
C ILE A 425 -13.87 4.53 -23.85
N ILE A 426 -12.63 4.12 -24.09
CA ILE A 426 -12.25 3.22 -25.19
C ILE A 426 -12.70 1.79 -24.82
N ALA A 427 -13.75 1.29 -25.47
CA ALA A 427 -14.24 -0.08 -25.32
C ALA A 427 -13.32 -1.10 -26.01
N GLY A 428 -12.68 -0.69 -27.11
CA GLY A 428 -11.75 -1.47 -27.90
C GLY A 428 -11.30 -0.70 -29.14
N LEU A 429 -10.88 -1.44 -30.17
CA LEU A 429 -10.55 -0.92 -31.49
C LEU A 429 -11.53 -1.53 -32.53
N SER A 430 -11.65 -0.91 -33.70
CA SER A 430 -12.35 -1.52 -34.84
C SER A 430 -11.73 -2.86 -35.27
N SER A 431 -12.50 -3.70 -35.97
CA SER A 431 -12.02 -4.93 -36.61
C SER A 431 -11.24 -4.65 -37.89
N GLN A 432 -11.72 -3.71 -38.71
CA GLN A 432 -11.09 -3.22 -39.95
C GLN A 432 -10.15 -2.04 -39.69
N ASN A 433 -9.40 -1.57 -40.70
CA ASN A 433 -8.70 -0.28 -40.65
C ASN A 433 -9.66 0.87 -40.95
N THR A 434 -9.21 2.10 -40.70
CA THR A 434 -10.03 3.32 -40.88
C THR A 434 -10.43 3.53 -42.35
N GLY A 435 -9.57 3.15 -43.31
CA GLY A 435 -9.88 3.23 -44.74
C GLY A 435 -10.95 2.26 -45.23
N ASP A 436 -11.00 1.04 -44.68
CA ASP A 436 -11.96 0.00 -45.11
C ASP A 436 -13.31 0.11 -44.38
N LEU A 437 -13.43 1.01 -43.40
CA LEU A 437 -14.55 1.05 -42.47
C LEU A 437 -15.76 1.76 -43.11
N LYS A 438 -16.83 1.01 -43.29
CA LYS A 438 -18.15 1.51 -43.70
C LYS A 438 -19.19 1.34 -42.61
N PHE A 439 -20.27 2.12 -42.69
CA PHE A 439 -21.45 1.98 -41.83
C PHE A 439 -22.71 2.49 -42.53
N PRO A 440 -23.92 2.02 -42.14
CA PRO A 440 -25.18 2.60 -42.60
C PRO A 440 -25.38 3.97 -41.96
N LEU A 441 -25.47 5.01 -42.79
CA LEU A 441 -25.86 6.36 -42.41
C LEU A 441 -27.39 6.48 -42.50
N GLU A 442 -28.03 6.51 -41.33
CA GLU A 442 -29.46 6.82 -41.21
C GLU A 442 -29.70 8.32 -41.45
N ASP A 443 -30.75 8.63 -42.22
CA ASP A 443 -31.25 10.00 -42.40
C ASP A 443 -31.85 10.53 -41.08
N PRO A 444 -31.39 11.68 -40.54
CA PRO A 444 -31.95 12.28 -39.31
C PRO A 444 -33.45 12.58 -39.37
N GLU A 445 -34.02 12.69 -40.58
CA GLU A 445 -35.42 13.00 -40.84
C GLU A 445 -36.22 11.76 -41.29
N GLY A 446 -35.57 10.62 -41.50
CA GLY A 446 -36.19 9.34 -41.83
C GLY A 446 -36.87 9.28 -43.22
N LYS A 447 -36.56 10.21 -44.13
CA LYS A 447 -37.15 10.30 -45.48
C LYS A 447 -36.46 9.36 -46.47
N HIS A 448 -35.19 9.03 -46.23
CA HIS A 448 -34.39 8.18 -47.10
C HIS A 448 -33.91 6.89 -46.39
N PRO A 449 -33.82 5.75 -47.11
CA PRO A 449 -33.29 4.51 -46.54
C PRO A 449 -31.80 4.65 -46.18
N PRO A 450 -31.28 3.88 -45.19
CA PRO A 450 -29.90 4.04 -44.73
C PRO A 450 -28.87 3.83 -45.85
N ARG A 451 -28.07 4.86 -46.15
CA ARG A 451 -27.00 4.80 -47.17
C ARG A 451 -25.75 4.21 -46.56
N GLU A 452 -25.18 3.16 -47.14
CA GLU A 452 -23.82 2.73 -46.76
C GLU A 452 -22.82 3.82 -47.19
N ILE A 453 -22.02 4.33 -46.25
CA ILE A 453 -20.99 5.34 -46.47
C ILE A 453 -19.65 4.88 -45.88
N SER A 454 -18.51 5.24 -46.48
CA SER A 454 -17.22 5.06 -45.81
C SER A 454 -17.01 6.10 -44.71
N LEU A 455 -16.20 5.75 -43.71
CA LEU A 455 -15.85 6.67 -42.63
C LEU A 455 -15.05 7.89 -43.14
N ILE A 456 -14.27 7.73 -44.21
CA ILE A 456 -13.53 8.82 -44.87
C ILE A 456 -14.49 9.80 -45.54
N GLU A 457 -15.47 9.31 -46.31
CA GLU A 457 -16.48 10.18 -46.94
C GLU A 457 -17.31 10.89 -45.88
N TYR A 458 -17.76 10.19 -44.83
CA TYR A 458 -18.52 10.80 -43.74
C TYR A 458 -17.76 11.93 -43.02
N PHE A 459 -16.46 11.74 -42.71
CA PHE A 459 -15.66 12.79 -42.07
C PHE A 459 -15.41 13.98 -43.00
N ARG A 460 -15.28 13.74 -44.30
CA ARG A 460 -15.11 14.78 -45.33
C ARG A 460 -16.41 15.55 -45.60
N GLU A 461 -17.53 14.86 -45.83
CA GLU A 461 -18.86 15.46 -46.06
C GLU A 461 -19.30 16.28 -44.83
N LYS A 462 -19.20 15.71 -43.63
CA LYS A 462 -19.82 16.27 -42.42
C LYS A 462 -18.91 17.19 -41.62
N TYR A 463 -17.68 16.79 -41.32
CA TYR A 463 -16.75 17.57 -40.50
C TYR A 463 -15.68 18.31 -41.33
N ARG A 464 -15.79 18.28 -42.66
CA ARG A 464 -14.87 18.94 -43.62
C ARG A 464 -13.38 18.64 -43.36
N THR A 465 -13.10 17.45 -42.84
CA THR A 465 -11.76 17.05 -42.39
C THR A 465 -11.31 15.80 -43.16
N GLU A 466 -10.07 15.76 -43.63
CA GLU A 466 -9.47 14.54 -44.19
C GLU A 466 -8.79 13.68 -43.11
N ILE A 467 -9.04 12.37 -43.18
CA ILE A 467 -8.37 11.33 -42.39
C ILE A 467 -6.98 11.07 -42.99
N MET A 468 -5.91 11.15 -42.21
CA MET A 468 -4.55 10.87 -42.67
C MET A 468 -4.15 9.43 -42.37
N TYR A 469 -4.45 8.92 -41.17
CA TYR A 469 -4.07 7.58 -40.74
C TYR A 469 -5.09 6.50 -41.20
N LYS A 470 -5.16 6.30 -42.52
CA LYS A 470 -6.10 5.37 -43.17
C LYS A 470 -5.82 3.90 -42.82
N ASP A 471 -4.54 3.55 -42.64
CA ASP A 471 -4.06 2.16 -42.44
C ASP A 471 -4.15 1.63 -40.98
N VAL A 472 -4.61 2.45 -40.03
CA VAL A 472 -4.73 2.06 -38.61
C VAL A 472 -6.20 1.89 -38.21
N PRO A 473 -6.52 1.11 -37.15
CA PRO A 473 -7.87 1.04 -36.60
C PRO A 473 -8.41 2.36 -36.05
N CYS A 474 -9.73 2.49 -36.04
CA CYS A 474 -10.45 3.45 -35.20
C CYS A 474 -10.51 2.98 -33.73
N LEU A 475 -10.70 3.93 -32.82
CA LEU A 475 -11.15 3.65 -31.46
C LEU A 475 -12.64 3.32 -31.47
N ASP A 476 -13.06 2.29 -30.74
CA ASP A 476 -14.48 2.12 -30.40
C ASP A 476 -14.78 2.85 -29.09
N LEU A 477 -15.56 3.93 -29.20
CA LEU A 477 -16.05 4.75 -28.10
C LEU A 477 -17.52 4.43 -27.77
N GLY A 478 -17.96 3.22 -28.13
CA GLY A 478 -19.32 2.69 -27.99
C GLY A 478 -19.74 2.38 -26.56
N ARG A 479 -20.99 1.91 -26.40
CA ARG A 479 -21.55 1.43 -25.12
C ARG A 479 -22.51 0.28 -25.35
N GLY A 480 -22.18 -0.90 -24.81
CA GLY A 480 -22.85 -2.14 -25.20
C GLY A 480 -22.65 -2.38 -26.69
N ASP A 481 -23.67 -2.88 -27.37
CA ASP A 481 -23.61 -3.29 -28.78
C ASP A 481 -23.60 -2.09 -29.76
N ARG A 482 -23.84 -0.88 -29.25
CA ARG A 482 -23.75 0.38 -30.01
C ARG A 482 -22.29 0.79 -30.21
N LYS A 483 -21.70 0.31 -31.31
CA LYS A 483 -20.39 0.73 -31.86
C LYS A 483 -20.39 2.24 -32.11
N ASN A 484 -19.26 2.91 -31.82
CA ASN A 484 -19.07 4.33 -32.11
C ASN A 484 -17.59 4.56 -32.49
N TYR A 485 -17.28 4.38 -33.77
CA TYR A 485 -15.91 4.42 -34.27
C TYR A 485 -15.44 5.86 -34.54
N VAL A 486 -14.27 6.20 -34.00
CA VAL A 486 -13.60 7.49 -34.25
C VAL A 486 -12.13 7.24 -34.63
N PRO A 487 -11.60 7.87 -35.70
CA PRO A 487 -10.19 7.79 -36.05
C PRO A 487 -9.29 8.25 -34.89
N MET A 488 -8.17 7.55 -34.68
CA MET A 488 -7.24 7.82 -33.56
C MET A 488 -6.67 9.25 -33.58
N GLU A 489 -6.50 9.83 -34.77
CA GLU A 489 -5.97 11.19 -34.95
C GLU A 489 -6.90 12.29 -34.37
N PHE A 490 -8.21 12.02 -34.27
CA PHE A 490 -9.19 12.94 -33.69
C PHE A 490 -9.51 12.68 -32.22
N CYS A 491 -8.57 12.04 -31.50
CA CYS A 491 -8.73 11.66 -30.09
C CYS A 491 -7.53 12.08 -29.24
N THR A 492 -7.79 12.64 -28.07
CA THR A 492 -6.77 13.06 -27.08
C THR A 492 -7.06 12.38 -25.74
N LEU A 493 -6.03 11.80 -25.10
CA LEU A 493 -6.15 11.25 -23.76
C LEU A 493 -6.58 12.31 -22.74
N VAL A 494 -7.53 11.95 -21.88
CA VAL A 494 -7.98 12.82 -20.78
C VAL A 494 -6.92 12.86 -19.67
N GLU A 495 -6.75 14.02 -19.06
CA GLU A 495 -5.94 14.23 -17.85
C GLU A 495 -6.37 13.35 -16.66
N GLY A 496 -5.54 13.24 -15.61
CA GLY A 496 -5.90 12.58 -14.36
C GLY A 496 -6.01 11.06 -14.41
N GLN A 497 -5.63 10.43 -15.52
CA GLN A 497 -5.62 8.99 -15.67
C GLN A 497 -4.40 8.38 -14.97
N ARG A 498 -4.57 7.90 -13.74
CA ARG A 498 -3.54 7.19 -12.98
C ARG A 498 -2.96 6.03 -13.78
N TYR A 499 -1.63 5.99 -13.86
CA TYR A 499 -0.90 4.81 -14.31
C TYR A 499 -0.70 3.86 -13.11
N PRO A 500 -0.90 2.53 -13.24
CA PRO A 500 -0.62 1.60 -12.15
C PRO A 500 0.86 1.65 -11.79
N LYS A 501 1.18 1.73 -10.49
CA LYS A 501 2.58 1.82 -10.04
C LYS A 501 3.34 0.51 -10.25
N GLU A 502 2.57 -0.55 -10.38
CA GLU A 502 2.96 -1.93 -10.48
C GLU A 502 3.29 -2.34 -11.93
N ASP A 503 2.85 -1.55 -12.92
CA ASP A 503 3.18 -1.67 -14.35
C ASP A 503 4.47 -0.91 -14.72
N LEU A 504 4.94 -0.02 -13.83
CA LEU A 504 6.20 0.70 -14.02
C LEU A 504 7.39 -0.25 -13.92
N ASP A 505 8.38 -0.05 -14.79
CA ASP A 505 9.66 -0.73 -14.67
C ASP A 505 10.39 -0.35 -13.36
N ARG A 506 11.45 -1.10 -13.07
CA ARG A 506 12.27 -1.00 -11.85
C ARG A 506 12.81 0.41 -11.59
N ASP A 507 13.28 1.09 -12.63
CA ASP A 507 14.04 2.33 -12.52
C ASP A 507 13.12 3.55 -12.59
N THR A 508 12.02 3.47 -13.37
CA THR A 508 10.92 4.45 -13.33
C THR A 508 10.16 4.40 -11.99
N ASP A 509 9.88 3.21 -11.43
CA ASP A 509 9.37 3.05 -10.06
C ASP A 509 10.39 3.55 -9.02
N TRP A 510 11.70 3.51 -9.28
CA TRP A 510 12.70 4.14 -8.40
C TRP A 510 12.71 5.67 -8.52
N LEU A 511 12.63 6.21 -9.74
CA LEU A 511 12.59 7.65 -10.01
C LEU A 511 11.34 8.29 -9.41
N LEU A 512 10.17 7.68 -9.59
CA LEU A 512 8.93 8.07 -8.94
C LEU A 512 9.06 8.07 -7.41
N LYS A 513 9.61 6.99 -6.81
CA LYS A 513 9.88 6.95 -5.35
C LYS A 513 10.80 8.09 -4.91
N LYS A 514 11.88 8.38 -5.65
CA LYS A 514 12.83 9.46 -5.33
C LYS A 514 12.09 10.81 -5.26
N LYS A 515 11.24 11.10 -6.26
CA LYS A 515 10.38 12.30 -6.31
C LYS A 515 9.33 12.33 -5.18
N SER A 516 8.78 11.18 -4.77
CA SER A 516 7.86 11.07 -3.62
C SER A 516 8.52 11.22 -2.25
N MET A 517 9.85 11.18 -2.15
CA MET A 517 10.61 11.17 -0.89
C MET A 517 11.60 12.36 -0.74
N PRO A 518 11.12 13.63 -0.86
CA PRO A 518 11.94 14.81 -0.62
C PRO A 518 12.48 14.86 0.81
N ARG A 519 13.65 15.49 0.99
CA ARG A 519 14.27 15.72 2.31
C ARG A 519 13.40 16.68 3.16
N PRO A 520 13.53 16.70 4.50
CA PRO A 520 12.65 17.50 5.37
C PRO A 520 12.56 18.98 5.00
N LYS A 521 13.71 19.64 4.73
CA LYS A 521 13.79 21.04 4.26
C LYS A 521 13.04 21.26 2.94
N GLU A 522 13.33 20.42 1.95
CA GLU A 522 12.68 20.44 0.62
C GLU A 522 11.17 20.21 0.74
N ARG A 523 10.73 19.23 1.54
CA ARG A 523 9.31 18.93 1.77
C ARG A 523 8.60 20.07 2.50
N LYS A 524 9.24 20.70 3.48
CA LYS A 524 8.73 21.87 4.19
C LYS A 524 8.44 23.01 3.21
N ASN A 525 9.45 23.38 2.39
CA ASN A 525 9.33 24.43 1.40
C ASN A 525 8.19 24.16 0.40
N ILE A 526 8.15 22.95 -0.19
CA ILE A 526 7.08 22.53 -1.10
C ILE A 526 5.68 22.65 -0.46
N ILE A 527 5.55 22.35 0.84
CA ILE A 527 4.26 22.47 1.55
C ILE A 527 3.89 23.95 1.81
N CYS A 528 4.86 24.82 2.13
CA CYS A 528 4.63 26.26 2.23
C CYS A 528 4.22 26.87 0.88
N GLU A 529 4.92 26.51 -0.21
CA GLU A 529 4.55 26.88 -1.59
C GLU A 529 3.11 26.45 -1.92
N MET A 530 2.72 25.23 -1.53
CA MET A 530 1.39 24.66 -1.82
C MET A 530 0.22 25.27 -1.01
N VAL A 531 0.46 25.80 0.19
CA VAL A 531 -0.60 26.47 0.98
C VAL A 531 -0.77 27.95 0.57
N GLN A 532 0.27 28.56 0.02
CA GLN A 532 0.28 29.96 -0.46
C GLN A 532 -0.10 30.11 -1.95
N ALA A 533 -0.14 29.03 -2.71
CA ALA A 533 -0.53 29.04 -4.12
C ALA A 533 -2.02 29.39 -4.34
N GLU A 534 -2.30 30.14 -5.40
CA GLU A 534 -3.65 30.52 -5.86
C GLU A 534 -4.53 29.30 -6.20
N ASP A 535 -3.94 28.27 -6.82
CA ASP A 535 -4.58 26.97 -7.07
C ASP A 535 -4.46 26.00 -5.87
N GLY A 536 -4.10 26.52 -4.70
CA GLY A 536 -3.91 25.81 -3.44
C GLY A 536 -5.23 25.53 -2.69
N PRO A 537 -5.16 25.24 -1.38
CA PRO A 537 -6.34 24.94 -0.57
C PRO A 537 -7.16 26.19 -0.21
N CYS A 538 -6.57 27.37 -0.28
CA CYS A 538 -7.18 28.65 0.05
C CYS A 538 -7.81 29.26 -1.21
N GLY A 539 -8.92 29.99 -1.07
CA GLY A 539 -9.59 30.69 -2.17
C GLY A 539 -10.96 31.24 -1.78
N ASP A 540 -11.58 32.01 -2.67
CA ASP A 540 -12.77 32.85 -2.42
C ASP A 540 -13.91 32.12 -1.72
N VAL A 541 -14.16 30.86 -2.08
CA VAL A 541 -15.25 30.07 -1.51
C VAL A 541 -15.05 29.85 0.00
N ALA A 542 -13.81 29.63 0.46
CA ALA A 542 -13.53 29.53 1.90
C ALA A 542 -13.76 30.89 2.59
N GLN A 543 -13.29 31.99 1.99
CA GLN A 543 -13.45 33.34 2.52
C GLN A 543 -14.94 33.74 2.63
N ASN A 544 -15.75 33.39 1.63
CA ASN A 544 -17.20 33.66 1.62
C ASN A 544 -17.94 32.91 2.74
N PHE A 545 -17.55 31.66 3.02
CA PHE A 545 -18.03 30.91 4.20
C PHE A 545 -17.51 31.50 5.52
N GLY A 546 -16.53 32.39 5.48
CA GLY A 546 -15.89 32.99 6.66
C GLY A 546 -14.79 32.12 7.26
N ILE A 547 -14.23 31.21 6.46
CA ILE A 547 -13.14 30.31 6.84
C ILE A 547 -11.83 30.91 6.34
N VAL A 548 -10.94 31.25 7.27
CA VAL A 548 -9.62 31.83 6.99
C VAL A 548 -8.54 30.90 7.52
N VAL A 549 -7.51 30.65 6.71
CA VAL A 549 -6.39 29.76 7.02
C VAL A 549 -5.11 30.57 7.20
N ASP A 550 -4.45 30.43 8.34
CA ASP A 550 -3.10 30.94 8.53
C ASP A 550 -2.11 30.10 7.71
N THR A 551 -1.32 30.73 6.85
CA THR A 551 -0.32 30.05 6.01
C THR A 551 0.99 29.73 6.75
N ALA A 552 1.12 30.14 8.02
CA ALA A 552 2.22 29.70 8.88
C ALA A 552 2.02 28.25 9.36
N MET A 553 3.09 27.46 9.32
CA MET A 553 3.10 26.14 9.94
C MET A 553 2.97 26.27 11.47
N THR A 554 2.09 25.45 12.05
CA THR A 554 1.96 25.30 13.51
C THR A 554 3.32 25.08 14.15
N ARG A 555 3.65 25.89 15.16
CA ARG A 555 4.80 25.70 16.03
C ARG A 555 4.42 24.76 17.18
N GLY A 556 5.26 23.78 17.48
CA GLY A 556 5.06 22.84 18.57
C GLY A 556 6.35 22.53 19.31
N LEU A 557 6.25 22.08 20.56
CA LEU A 557 7.40 21.64 21.36
C LEU A 557 7.45 20.12 21.38
N GLY A 558 8.49 19.55 20.75
CA GLY A 558 8.75 18.12 20.81
C GLY A 558 9.63 17.75 22.00
N ARG A 559 9.36 16.61 22.63
CA ARG A 559 10.21 15.99 23.67
C ARG A 559 10.95 14.80 23.08
N VAL A 560 12.25 14.68 23.30
CA VAL A 560 13.02 13.50 22.93
C VAL A 560 13.13 12.59 24.15
N ILE A 561 12.49 11.43 24.10
CA ILE A 561 12.56 10.40 25.16
C ILE A 561 13.88 9.65 25.07
N GLU A 562 14.43 9.20 26.21
CA GLU A 562 15.67 8.41 26.24
C GLU A 562 15.47 7.02 25.62
N PRO A 563 16.35 6.56 24.71
CA PRO A 563 16.33 5.19 24.22
C PRO A 563 16.70 4.18 25.33
N PRO A 564 16.15 2.96 25.31
CA PRO A 564 16.43 1.95 26.33
C PRO A 564 17.89 1.51 26.32
N THR A 565 18.38 1.05 27.48
CA THR A 565 19.58 0.20 27.48
C THR A 565 19.19 -1.25 27.18
N LEU A 566 19.88 -1.85 26.21
CA LEU A 566 19.56 -3.18 25.68
C LEU A 566 20.44 -4.26 26.30
N LYS A 567 19.86 -5.42 26.60
CA LYS A 567 20.56 -6.64 27.01
C LYS A 567 20.80 -7.51 25.78
N VAL A 568 22.01 -8.06 25.69
CA VAL A 568 22.40 -9.06 24.70
C VAL A 568 23.08 -10.24 25.40
N GLY A 569 23.69 -11.16 24.64
CA GLY A 569 24.25 -12.41 25.16
C GLY A 569 25.33 -12.22 26.23
N ASN A 570 25.49 -13.24 27.07
CA ASN A 570 26.41 -13.28 28.21
C ASN A 570 26.20 -12.12 29.22
N GLY A 571 24.97 -11.60 29.33
CA GLY A 571 24.62 -10.48 30.22
C GLY A 571 25.14 -9.11 29.75
N ASN A 572 25.70 -9.01 28.55
CA ASN A 572 26.27 -7.76 28.05
C ASN A 572 25.19 -6.69 27.84
N MET A 573 25.52 -5.45 28.20
CA MET A 573 24.69 -4.27 27.94
C MET A 573 25.11 -3.60 26.63
N ILE A 574 24.15 -2.93 25.97
CA ILE A 574 24.39 -2.02 24.84
C ILE A 574 23.60 -0.73 25.06
N ARG A 575 24.32 0.39 25.10
CA ARG A 575 23.76 1.73 24.84
C ARG A 575 23.78 1.97 23.33
N VAL A 576 22.70 2.49 22.78
CA VAL A 576 22.55 2.73 21.34
C VAL A 576 23.32 3.98 20.88
N ASP A 577 23.54 4.10 19.57
CA ASP A 577 24.14 5.29 18.94
C ASP A 577 23.34 6.58 19.25
N ARG A 578 24.04 7.66 19.61
CA ARG A 578 23.42 8.91 20.09
C ARG A 578 22.59 9.65 19.03
N GLU A 579 22.93 9.51 17.74
CA GLU A 579 22.21 10.19 16.65
C GLU A 579 21.08 9.31 16.09
N LYS A 580 21.41 8.06 15.77
CA LYS A 580 20.54 7.17 14.97
C LYS A 580 19.74 6.20 15.84
N CYS A 581 20.07 6.10 17.13
CA CYS A 581 19.57 5.08 18.06
C CYS A 581 19.75 3.64 17.58
N GLN A 582 20.76 3.39 16.72
CA GLN A 582 21.06 2.06 16.19
C GLN A 582 22.06 1.35 17.10
N TYR A 583 22.09 0.02 17.02
CA TYR A 583 23.10 -0.80 17.67
C TYR A 583 23.68 -1.81 16.69
N ASN A 584 24.73 -2.52 17.10
CA ASN A 584 25.28 -3.64 16.38
C ASN A 584 25.68 -4.75 17.38
N LEU A 585 26.03 -5.92 16.83
CA LEU A 585 26.48 -7.08 17.59
C LEU A 585 27.92 -7.44 17.18
N VAL A 586 28.78 -6.42 17.06
CA VAL A 586 30.23 -6.63 16.86
C VAL A 586 30.84 -7.03 18.20
N GLY A 587 31.45 -8.22 18.25
CA GLY A 587 32.00 -8.80 19.48
C GLY A 587 30.95 -9.18 20.54
N LYS A 588 29.66 -9.31 20.17
CA LYS A 588 28.55 -9.61 21.10
C LYS A 588 27.59 -10.65 20.51
N SER A 589 27.10 -11.55 21.36
CA SER A 589 26.10 -12.57 21.02
C SER A 589 24.66 -12.07 21.17
N VAL A 590 23.69 -12.77 20.58
CA VAL A 590 22.26 -12.63 20.90
C VAL A 590 21.97 -13.11 22.32
N VAL A 591 20.84 -12.72 22.92
CA VAL A 591 20.48 -13.12 24.30
C VAL A 591 20.31 -14.64 24.43
N GLU A 592 19.57 -15.25 23.49
CA GLU A 592 19.37 -16.70 23.43
C GLU A 592 19.58 -17.17 21.98
N GLY A 593 20.76 -17.75 21.71
CA GLY A 593 21.09 -18.36 20.42
C GLY A 593 20.63 -19.81 20.39
N LYS A 594 19.53 -20.10 19.70
CA LYS A 594 19.02 -21.47 19.56
C LYS A 594 19.89 -22.27 18.58
N PRO A 595 20.29 -23.52 18.92
CA PRO A 595 21.04 -24.37 18.00
C PRO A 595 20.27 -24.69 16.71
N VAL A 596 20.94 -24.50 15.57
CA VAL A 596 20.48 -24.85 14.22
C VAL A 596 21.31 -26.05 13.75
N GLU A 597 20.87 -27.22 14.19
CA GLU A 597 21.58 -28.50 14.06
C GLU A 597 21.11 -29.28 12.84
N ARG A 598 19.80 -29.23 12.59
CA ARG A 598 19.13 -29.92 11.48
C ARG A 598 18.55 -28.87 10.55
N TRP A 599 19.33 -28.49 9.54
CA TRP A 599 18.89 -27.55 8.51
C TRP A 599 19.28 -28.03 7.11
N ALA A 600 18.66 -27.48 6.08
CA ALA A 600 18.93 -27.81 4.69
C ALA A 600 19.10 -26.55 3.83
N LEU A 601 19.83 -26.68 2.73
CA LEU A 601 20.00 -25.65 1.71
C LEU A 601 19.34 -26.11 0.41
N ILE A 602 18.40 -25.33 -0.11
CA ILE A 602 17.91 -25.47 -1.49
C ILE A 602 18.44 -24.28 -2.30
N ASP A 603 19.25 -24.58 -3.32
CA ASP A 603 19.84 -23.58 -4.22
C ASP A 603 19.17 -23.63 -5.60
N PHE A 604 18.19 -22.76 -5.82
CA PHE A 604 17.48 -22.55 -7.09
C PHE A 604 18.30 -21.73 -8.09
N SER A 605 19.53 -21.31 -7.74
CA SER A 605 20.47 -20.63 -8.64
C SER A 605 21.56 -21.54 -9.21
N SER A 606 21.53 -22.84 -8.88
CA SER A 606 22.56 -23.83 -9.24
C SER A 606 22.87 -23.91 -10.74
N PHE A 607 21.90 -23.57 -11.59
CA PHE A 607 21.99 -23.62 -13.05
C PHE A 607 21.94 -22.23 -13.72
N ASP A 608 21.88 -21.13 -12.95
CA ASP A 608 21.98 -19.78 -13.51
C ASP A 608 23.40 -19.46 -13.98
N ARG A 609 23.55 -18.78 -15.13
CA ARG A 609 24.86 -18.51 -15.72
C ARG A 609 25.60 -17.31 -15.12
N TYR A 610 24.93 -16.43 -14.38
CA TYR A 610 25.50 -15.15 -13.92
C TYR A 610 25.38 -14.93 -12.40
N ASN A 611 24.36 -15.50 -11.77
CA ASN A 611 24.02 -15.31 -10.35
C ASN A 611 24.04 -16.64 -9.59
N LYS A 612 24.77 -17.66 -10.04
CA LYS A 612 24.93 -18.92 -9.30
C LYS A 612 25.54 -18.68 -7.93
N LEU A 613 24.95 -19.26 -6.89
CA LEU A 613 25.48 -19.24 -5.53
C LEU A 613 26.85 -19.94 -5.44
N ASN A 614 27.81 -19.32 -4.76
CA ASN A 614 28.98 -20.03 -4.24
C ASN A 614 28.59 -20.69 -2.91
N SER A 615 27.96 -21.87 -3.00
CA SER A 615 27.33 -22.54 -1.86
C SER A 615 28.30 -22.84 -0.72
N GLY A 616 29.52 -23.33 -1.01
CA GLY A 616 30.53 -23.58 0.02
C GLY A 616 30.94 -22.32 0.80
N VAL A 617 31.20 -21.21 0.10
CA VAL A 617 31.54 -19.93 0.75
C VAL A 617 30.32 -19.37 1.50
N PHE A 618 29.11 -19.47 0.94
CA PHE A 618 27.88 -19.01 1.58
C PHE A 618 27.57 -19.75 2.88
N ILE A 619 27.62 -21.09 2.86
CA ILE A 619 27.40 -21.94 4.05
C ILE A 619 28.40 -21.56 5.14
N GLN A 620 29.69 -21.47 4.81
CA GLN A 620 30.73 -21.19 5.79
C GLN A 620 30.64 -19.76 6.35
N ASN A 621 30.35 -18.76 5.51
CA ASN A 621 30.12 -17.38 5.97
C ASN A 621 28.90 -17.29 6.90
N LEU A 622 27.79 -17.93 6.54
CA LEU A 622 26.57 -17.92 7.35
C LEU A 622 26.79 -18.61 8.70
N ARG A 623 27.42 -19.80 8.71
CA ARG A 623 27.75 -20.52 9.94
C ARG A 623 28.70 -19.75 10.84
N ASN A 624 29.75 -19.15 10.28
CA ASN A 624 30.71 -18.35 11.04
C ASN A 624 30.05 -17.08 11.62
N ARG A 625 29.16 -16.42 10.87
CA ARG A 625 28.38 -15.28 11.38
C ARG A 625 27.41 -15.71 12.48
N CYS A 626 26.69 -16.82 12.32
CA CYS A 626 25.84 -17.39 13.37
C CYS A 626 26.66 -17.69 14.65
N ARG A 627 27.79 -18.39 14.52
CA ARG A 627 28.71 -18.67 15.64
C ARG A 627 29.20 -17.39 16.33
N SER A 628 29.60 -16.37 15.58
CA SER A 628 30.02 -15.06 16.12
C SER A 628 28.91 -14.33 16.91
N LEU A 629 27.65 -14.65 16.61
CA LEU A 629 26.46 -14.14 17.29
C LEU A 629 26.00 -15.08 18.42
N GLY A 630 26.71 -16.16 18.74
CA GLY A 630 26.30 -17.15 19.75
C GLY A 630 25.25 -18.16 19.29
N ILE A 631 24.94 -18.20 17.99
CA ILE A 631 23.99 -19.17 17.39
C ILE A 631 24.80 -20.35 16.86
N ARG A 632 24.75 -21.51 17.53
CA ARG A 632 25.38 -22.74 17.02
C ARG A 632 24.69 -23.18 15.74
N MET A 633 25.42 -23.23 14.62
CA MET A 633 24.89 -23.65 13.32
C MET A 633 25.82 -24.67 12.68
N GLU A 634 25.32 -25.88 12.44
CA GLU A 634 26.11 -26.99 11.90
C GLU A 634 26.14 -26.99 10.37
N GLU A 635 26.71 -28.03 9.74
CA GLU A 635 26.58 -28.20 8.29
C GLU A 635 25.13 -28.53 7.90
N PRO A 636 24.68 -28.19 6.68
CA PRO A 636 23.35 -28.58 6.22
C PRO A 636 23.27 -30.10 6.01
N VAL A 637 22.25 -30.74 6.58
CA VAL A 637 21.98 -32.18 6.47
C VAL A 637 21.67 -32.59 5.02
N VAL A 638 21.06 -31.67 4.27
CA VAL A 638 20.74 -31.80 2.85
C VAL A 638 21.15 -30.51 2.12
N HIS A 639 21.85 -30.66 1.00
CA HIS A 639 22.10 -29.59 0.04
C HIS A 639 21.53 -30.02 -1.31
N ARG A 640 20.48 -29.33 -1.75
CA ARG A 640 19.69 -29.65 -2.94
C ARG A 640 19.87 -28.55 -3.99
N SER A 641 20.59 -28.88 -5.06
CA SER A 641 20.66 -28.04 -6.26
C SER A 641 19.42 -28.26 -7.13
N THR A 642 18.80 -27.17 -7.57
CA THR A 642 17.71 -27.14 -8.55
C THR A 642 17.70 -25.78 -9.28
N ASP A 643 16.69 -25.48 -10.09
CA ASP A 643 16.53 -24.20 -10.77
C ASP A 643 15.15 -23.55 -10.51
N MET A 644 14.93 -22.36 -11.08
CA MET A 644 13.73 -21.57 -10.84
C MET A 644 12.44 -22.14 -11.47
N HIS A 645 12.51 -23.18 -12.32
CA HIS A 645 11.34 -23.85 -12.93
C HIS A 645 10.54 -24.68 -11.92
N GLU A 646 11.09 -25.01 -10.75
CA GLU A 646 10.32 -25.55 -9.61
C GLU A 646 9.14 -24.65 -9.24
N PHE A 647 9.29 -23.33 -9.41
CA PHE A 647 8.21 -22.35 -9.20
C PHE A 647 7.21 -22.26 -10.36
N SER A 648 7.12 -23.28 -11.22
CA SER A 648 6.09 -23.39 -12.26
C SER A 648 4.73 -23.88 -11.74
N GLY A 649 4.70 -24.50 -10.54
CA GLY A 649 3.45 -24.92 -9.92
C GLY A 649 3.61 -25.42 -8.48
N VAL A 650 2.52 -25.33 -7.72
CA VAL A 650 2.44 -25.70 -6.29
C VAL A 650 2.90 -27.14 -6.02
N ASN A 651 2.54 -28.09 -6.90
CA ASN A 651 2.86 -29.52 -6.71
C ASN A 651 4.38 -29.80 -6.78
N ALA A 652 5.11 -29.17 -7.71
CA ALA A 652 6.56 -29.36 -7.84
C ALA A 652 7.28 -28.86 -6.58
N ILE A 653 6.86 -27.70 -6.05
CA ILE A 653 7.35 -27.16 -4.77
C ILE A 653 7.03 -28.10 -3.61
N GLN A 654 5.85 -28.72 -3.58
CA GLN A 654 5.44 -29.68 -2.55
C GLN A 654 6.27 -30.96 -2.60
N GLU A 655 6.49 -31.54 -3.78
CA GLU A 655 7.35 -32.71 -3.99
C GLU A 655 8.81 -32.40 -3.63
N LEU A 656 9.34 -31.24 -4.03
CA LEU A 656 10.67 -30.76 -3.67
C LEU A 656 10.84 -30.62 -2.15
N LEU A 657 9.94 -29.90 -1.47
CA LEU A 657 10.01 -29.71 -0.02
C LEU A 657 9.84 -31.03 0.75
N ALA A 658 8.89 -31.87 0.35
CA ALA A 658 8.67 -33.18 0.96
C ALA A 658 9.88 -34.11 0.76
N SER A 659 10.51 -34.10 -0.42
CA SER A 659 11.71 -34.91 -0.68
C SER A 659 12.90 -34.48 0.18
N VAL A 660 13.13 -33.17 0.34
CA VAL A 660 14.20 -32.62 1.18
C VAL A 660 13.97 -32.91 2.66
N VAL A 661 12.74 -32.78 3.17
CA VAL A 661 12.38 -33.14 4.55
C VAL A 661 12.55 -34.65 4.78
N LYS A 662 12.09 -35.50 3.85
CA LYS A 662 12.25 -36.96 3.93
C LYS A 662 13.72 -37.38 3.92
N GLU A 663 14.54 -36.77 3.05
CA GLU A 663 15.98 -37.02 2.98
C GLU A 663 16.68 -36.60 4.28
N ALA A 664 16.34 -35.42 4.83
CA ALA A 664 16.93 -34.93 6.08
C ALA A 664 16.56 -35.82 7.27
N ASN A 665 15.27 -36.17 7.42
CA ASN A 665 14.79 -37.04 8.50
C ASN A 665 15.36 -38.47 8.40
N GLY A 666 15.78 -38.92 7.21
CA GLY A 666 16.53 -40.17 7.02
C GLY A 666 18.02 -40.08 7.38
N LYS A 667 18.58 -38.87 7.50
CA LYS A 667 20.00 -38.60 7.77
C LYS A 667 20.29 -38.12 9.20
N CYS A 668 19.30 -37.65 9.93
CA CYS A 668 19.47 -37.11 11.29
C CYS A 668 18.36 -37.56 12.24
N LYS A 669 18.63 -37.56 13.55
CA LYS A 669 17.64 -37.90 14.58
C LYS A 669 16.80 -36.67 14.93
N GLY A 670 15.49 -36.75 14.67
CA GLY A 670 14.53 -35.67 14.92
C GLY A 670 14.26 -34.80 13.68
N PRO A 671 13.22 -33.93 13.72
CA PRO A 671 12.76 -33.19 12.56
C PRO A 671 13.74 -32.10 12.11
N LEU A 672 13.71 -31.82 10.80
CA LEU A 672 14.37 -30.70 10.14
C LEU A 672 13.82 -29.36 10.67
N GLN A 673 14.68 -28.50 11.22
CA GLN A 673 14.28 -27.24 11.86
C GLN A 673 13.99 -26.13 10.83
N ILE A 674 14.83 -25.98 9.80
CA ILE A 674 14.73 -24.87 8.84
C ILE A 674 15.36 -25.22 7.49
N ILE A 675 14.76 -24.70 6.41
CA ILE A 675 15.30 -24.73 5.05
C ILE A 675 15.72 -23.31 4.64
N VAL A 676 16.97 -23.14 4.22
CA VAL A 676 17.46 -21.92 3.57
C VAL A 676 17.24 -22.06 2.07
N CYS A 677 16.52 -21.11 1.47
CA CYS A 677 16.16 -21.14 0.05
C CYS A 677 16.88 -19.99 -0.68
N VAL A 678 17.82 -20.31 -1.58
CA VAL A 678 18.56 -19.30 -2.33
C VAL A 678 18.03 -19.21 -3.75
N MET A 679 17.61 -18.02 -4.15
CA MET A 679 16.91 -17.75 -5.41
C MET A 679 17.73 -16.79 -6.28
N THR A 680 17.74 -16.99 -7.60
CA THR A 680 18.38 -16.07 -8.57
C THR A 680 17.74 -14.68 -8.52
N VAL A 681 16.40 -14.65 -8.53
CA VAL A 681 15.57 -13.43 -8.59
C VAL A 681 14.38 -13.55 -7.65
N LYS A 682 13.66 -12.44 -7.42
CA LYS A 682 12.36 -12.49 -6.77
C LYS A 682 11.33 -13.09 -7.74
N HIS A 683 10.68 -14.16 -7.34
CA HIS A 683 9.69 -14.86 -8.15
C HIS A 683 8.31 -14.88 -7.45
N PRO A 684 7.18 -14.75 -8.17
CA PRO A 684 5.84 -14.78 -7.57
C PRO A 684 5.60 -16.05 -6.72
N GLY A 685 5.96 -17.23 -7.25
CA GLY A 685 5.79 -18.53 -6.57
C GLY A 685 6.58 -18.72 -5.26
N LYS A 686 7.31 -17.70 -4.80
CA LYS A 686 7.73 -17.59 -3.39
C LYS A 686 6.54 -17.63 -2.43
N LYS A 687 5.33 -17.25 -2.88
CA LYS A 687 4.10 -17.38 -2.07
C LYS A 687 3.70 -18.85 -1.90
N ASP A 688 3.80 -19.64 -2.96
CA ASP A 688 3.47 -21.08 -2.98
C ASP A 688 4.43 -21.86 -2.07
N LEU A 689 5.74 -21.60 -2.21
CA LEU A 689 6.77 -22.15 -1.31
C LEU A 689 6.49 -21.77 0.14
N LYS A 690 6.00 -20.57 0.41
CA LYS A 690 5.62 -20.18 1.77
C LYS A 690 4.38 -20.91 2.27
N TRP A 691 3.30 -20.94 1.49
CA TRP A 691 2.09 -21.65 1.86
C TRP A 691 2.36 -23.15 2.12
N VAL A 692 2.93 -23.87 1.16
CA VAL A 692 3.24 -25.31 1.28
C VAL A 692 4.15 -25.60 2.49
N SER A 693 5.21 -24.80 2.69
CA SER A 693 6.14 -24.91 3.82
C SER A 693 5.44 -24.73 5.17
N GLU A 694 4.46 -23.82 5.25
CA GLU A 694 3.91 -23.29 6.51
C GLU A 694 2.52 -23.83 6.89
N THR A 695 1.76 -24.38 5.94
CA THR A 695 0.45 -25.04 6.17
C THR A 695 0.47 -26.55 5.98
N GLN A 696 1.25 -27.08 5.01
CA GLN A 696 1.23 -28.52 4.68
C GLN A 696 2.41 -29.31 5.24
N ILE A 697 3.65 -28.82 5.06
CA ILE A 697 4.87 -29.60 5.29
C ILE A 697 5.45 -29.42 6.71
N GLY A 698 5.11 -28.34 7.41
CA GLY A 698 5.52 -28.13 8.80
C GLY A 698 6.99 -27.75 9.01
N VAL A 699 7.64 -27.12 8.02
CA VAL A 699 9.05 -26.70 8.13
C VAL A 699 9.22 -25.19 7.97
N LEU A 700 10.12 -24.58 8.74
CA LEU A 700 10.45 -23.15 8.60
C LEU A 700 11.28 -22.90 7.33
N THR A 701 11.05 -21.78 6.66
CA THR A 701 11.83 -21.38 5.46
C THR A 701 12.41 -19.96 5.55
N GLN A 702 13.68 -19.82 5.13
CA GLN A 702 14.39 -18.55 5.01
C GLN A 702 14.89 -18.32 3.58
N CYS A 703 14.12 -17.57 2.80
CA CYS A 703 14.47 -17.20 1.43
C CYS A 703 15.51 -16.07 1.37
N CYS A 704 16.43 -16.10 0.42
CA CYS A 704 17.33 -14.98 0.08
C CYS A 704 17.77 -15.00 -1.38
N LEU A 705 18.44 -13.93 -1.86
CA LEU A 705 18.92 -13.81 -3.23
C LEU A 705 20.40 -14.18 -3.33
N SER A 706 20.76 -15.01 -4.32
CA SER A 706 22.14 -15.42 -4.59
C SER A 706 23.07 -14.22 -4.86
N SER A 707 22.58 -13.23 -5.60
CA SER A 707 23.27 -11.95 -5.88
C SER A 707 23.55 -11.10 -4.64
N THR A 708 22.92 -11.37 -3.49
CA THR A 708 23.30 -10.77 -2.20
C THR A 708 24.15 -11.73 -1.37
N ALA A 709 23.83 -13.03 -1.40
CA ALA A 709 24.56 -14.09 -0.72
C ALA A 709 26.02 -14.27 -1.20
N ASN A 710 26.31 -13.90 -2.45
CA ASN A 710 27.65 -13.93 -3.05
C ASN A 710 28.49 -12.67 -2.77
N ASN A 711 27.93 -11.60 -2.19
CA ASN A 711 28.66 -10.35 -1.99
C ASN A 711 29.72 -10.50 -0.90
N LYS A 712 30.99 -10.59 -1.33
CA LYS A 712 32.15 -10.64 -0.43
C LYS A 712 32.16 -9.40 0.47
N GLY A 713 32.27 -9.61 1.78
CA GLY A 713 32.40 -8.54 2.78
C GLY A 713 31.08 -8.01 3.37
N ASP A 714 29.90 -8.44 2.90
CA ASP A 714 28.62 -8.01 3.49
C ASP A 714 28.27 -8.78 4.79
N ASP A 715 29.12 -8.63 5.80
CA ASP A 715 28.94 -9.18 7.15
C ASP A 715 27.59 -8.74 7.76
N GLN A 716 27.17 -7.51 7.46
CA GLN A 716 25.91 -6.95 7.93
C GLN A 716 24.69 -7.66 7.30
N TYR A 717 24.76 -8.10 6.05
CA TYR A 717 23.73 -8.97 5.45
C TYR A 717 23.65 -10.32 6.17
N TYR A 718 24.77 -11.03 6.37
CA TYR A 718 24.76 -12.32 7.07
C TYR A 718 24.22 -12.18 8.50
N ALA A 719 24.56 -11.09 9.21
CA ALA A 719 24.01 -10.82 10.53
C ALA A 719 22.48 -10.64 10.49
N ASN A 720 21.95 -9.90 9.51
CA ASN A 720 20.50 -9.73 9.33
C ASN A 720 19.78 -11.00 8.82
N VAL A 721 20.50 -12.00 8.31
CA VAL A 721 19.96 -13.34 8.01
C VAL A 721 19.97 -14.20 9.28
N ALA A 722 21.09 -14.25 10.01
CA ALA A 722 21.24 -14.99 11.26
C ALA A 722 20.20 -14.59 12.33
N LEU A 723 19.95 -13.28 12.49
CA LEU A 723 18.92 -12.77 13.40
C LEU A 723 17.51 -13.30 13.06
N LYS A 724 17.17 -13.44 11.77
CA LYS A 724 15.87 -14.00 11.35
C LYS A 724 15.79 -15.50 11.56
N ILE A 725 16.89 -16.22 11.32
CA ILE A 725 16.98 -17.66 11.57
C ILE A 725 16.76 -17.93 13.06
N ASN A 726 17.49 -17.23 13.95
CA ASN A 726 17.36 -17.39 15.40
C ASN A 726 15.92 -17.13 15.89
N ALA A 727 15.31 -16.01 15.47
CA ALA A 727 13.93 -15.69 15.83
C ALA A 727 12.91 -16.72 15.32
N LYS A 728 13.14 -17.32 14.14
CA LYS A 728 12.29 -18.39 13.59
C LYS A 728 12.40 -19.71 14.34
N VAL A 729 13.61 -20.11 14.76
CA VAL A 729 13.80 -21.33 15.56
C VAL A 729 13.59 -21.09 17.07
N GLY A 730 12.81 -20.06 17.43
CA GLY A 730 12.36 -19.80 18.79
C GLY A 730 13.37 -19.12 19.73
N GLY A 731 14.36 -18.40 19.21
CA GLY A 731 15.42 -17.73 19.99
C GLY A 731 15.23 -16.22 20.19
N SER A 732 15.84 -15.69 21.26
CA SER A 732 15.82 -14.27 21.63
C SER A 732 17.03 -13.51 21.08
N ASN A 733 16.79 -12.48 20.27
CA ASN A 733 17.85 -11.65 19.69
C ASN A 733 18.33 -10.52 20.63
N VAL A 734 17.40 -9.90 21.37
CA VAL A 734 17.62 -8.73 22.22
C VAL A 734 16.52 -8.66 23.28
N GLU A 735 16.85 -8.11 24.45
CA GLU A 735 15.90 -7.79 25.52
C GLU A 735 16.09 -6.35 25.98
N LEU A 736 15.04 -5.76 26.55
CA LEU A 736 15.16 -4.50 27.30
C LEU A 736 15.64 -4.83 28.71
N ILE A 737 16.49 -3.97 29.29
CA ILE A 737 16.94 -4.09 30.70
C ILE A 737 15.94 -3.45 31.66
N GLU A 738 15.26 -2.40 31.20
CA GLU A 738 14.28 -1.68 31.98
C GLU A 738 12.96 -2.46 32.01
N ARG A 739 12.41 -2.71 33.21
CA ARG A 739 11.03 -3.19 33.35
C ARG A 739 10.08 -2.20 32.69
N LEU A 740 9.07 -2.71 32.00
CA LEU A 740 8.09 -1.86 31.32
C LEU A 740 7.20 -1.16 32.36
N PRO A 741 6.91 0.15 32.21
CA PRO A 741 6.06 0.89 33.13
C PRO A 741 4.69 0.24 33.39
N CYS A 742 4.17 0.39 34.61
CA CYS A 742 2.93 -0.26 35.11
C CYS A 742 2.98 -1.80 35.17
N PHE A 743 4.09 -2.41 34.73
CA PHE A 743 4.34 -3.86 34.70
C PHE A 743 5.56 -4.23 35.58
N GLU A 744 5.69 -3.54 36.71
CA GLU A 744 6.82 -3.67 37.64
C GLU A 744 6.67 -4.84 38.64
N SER A 745 5.44 -5.33 38.80
CA SER A 745 5.07 -6.56 39.52
C SER A 745 5.49 -7.83 38.77
N GLU A 746 5.61 -8.97 39.46
CA GLU A 746 5.85 -10.30 38.84
C GLU A 746 4.67 -10.84 38.01
N GLU A 747 3.61 -10.05 37.84
CA GLU A 747 2.41 -10.44 37.12
C GLU A 747 2.67 -10.59 35.61
N HIS A 748 2.15 -11.67 35.05
CA HIS A 748 2.28 -12.00 33.64
C HIS A 748 1.52 -11.02 32.74
N VAL A 749 2.23 -10.46 31.76
CA VAL A 749 1.69 -9.52 30.77
C VAL A 749 1.72 -10.15 29.38
N MET A 750 0.74 -9.81 28.55
CA MET A 750 0.70 -10.13 27.14
C MET A 750 0.61 -8.85 26.31
N LEU A 751 1.50 -8.70 25.31
CA LEU A 751 1.41 -7.66 24.29
C LEU A 751 0.77 -8.26 23.04
N VAL A 752 -0.32 -7.65 22.58
CA VAL A 752 -1.09 -8.08 21.41
C VAL A 752 -0.94 -7.04 20.30
N GLY A 753 -0.84 -7.50 19.06
CA GLY A 753 -0.86 -6.66 17.86
C GLY A 753 -1.93 -7.14 16.87
N ALA A 754 -2.61 -6.23 16.19
CA ALA A 754 -3.63 -6.56 15.19
C ALA A 754 -3.60 -5.62 13.96
N ASP A 755 -3.72 -6.20 12.77
CA ASP A 755 -3.81 -5.53 11.45
C ASP A 755 -4.84 -6.23 10.56
N VAL A 756 -5.39 -5.49 9.59
CA VAL A 756 -6.34 -5.98 8.58
C VAL A 756 -5.87 -5.62 7.17
N ASN A 757 -5.34 -6.61 6.45
CA ASN A 757 -4.86 -6.46 5.09
C ASN A 757 -6.02 -6.52 4.09
N HIS A 758 -6.43 -5.37 3.54
CA HIS A 758 -7.37 -5.31 2.42
C HIS A 758 -6.73 -5.58 1.04
N PRO A 759 -7.47 -6.14 0.07
CA PRO A 759 -6.99 -6.32 -1.29
C PRO A 759 -6.90 -5.00 -2.08
N GLY A 760 -6.10 -5.00 -3.16
CA GLY A 760 -5.88 -3.87 -4.07
C GLY A 760 -7.18 -3.29 -4.64
N ALA A 761 -7.20 -1.99 -4.97
CA ALA A 761 -8.43 -1.22 -5.20
C ALA A 761 -9.30 -1.68 -6.40
N TRP A 762 -8.70 -2.40 -7.36
CA TRP A 762 -9.38 -2.99 -8.53
C TRP A 762 -10.00 -4.36 -8.25
N ASN A 763 -9.64 -5.00 -7.13
CA ASN A 763 -10.19 -6.27 -6.70
C ASN A 763 -11.42 -6.00 -5.82
N ALA A 764 -12.55 -6.63 -6.15
CA ALA A 764 -13.85 -6.44 -5.52
C ALA A 764 -14.39 -7.69 -4.79
N THR A 765 -13.63 -8.80 -4.80
CA THR A 765 -14.14 -10.12 -4.38
C THR A 765 -13.24 -10.83 -3.35
N CYS A 766 -11.93 -10.59 -3.34
CA CYS A 766 -11.04 -11.26 -2.39
C CYS A 766 -11.30 -10.83 -0.94
N PRO A 767 -11.17 -11.74 0.05
CA PRO A 767 -11.35 -11.43 1.46
C PRO A 767 -10.34 -10.38 1.95
N SER A 768 -10.70 -9.67 3.02
CA SER A 768 -9.73 -9.02 3.90
C SER A 768 -9.04 -10.08 4.75
N ILE A 769 -7.77 -9.92 5.07
CA ILE A 769 -7.03 -10.86 5.91
C ILE A 769 -6.72 -10.19 7.25
N VAL A 770 -7.26 -10.72 8.33
CA VAL A 770 -6.88 -10.36 9.70
C VAL A 770 -5.60 -11.09 10.06
N ALA A 771 -4.71 -10.43 10.80
CA ALA A 771 -3.81 -11.15 11.70
C ALA A 771 -3.84 -10.55 13.10
N VAL A 772 -3.89 -11.43 14.10
CA VAL A 772 -3.67 -11.11 15.52
C VAL A 772 -2.41 -11.85 15.96
N VAL A 773 -1.49 -11.14 16.61
CA VAL A 773 -0.24 -11.70 17.14
C VAL A 773 -0.15 -11.42 18.63
N ALA A 774 0.43 -12.33 19.40
CA ALA A 774 0.66 -12.15 20.83
C ALA A 774 2.02 -12.67 21.26
N THR A 775 2.61 -12.00 22.25
CA THR A 775 3.82 -12.44 22.95
C THR A 775 3.61 -13.80 23.63
N MET A 776 4.57 -14.70 23.52
CA MET A 776 4.50 -16.07 24.07
C MET A 776 5.47 -16.38 25.22
N ASN A 777 6.44 -15.50 25.50
CA ASN A 777 7.37 -15.63 26.61
C ASN A 777 7.35 -14.39 27.52
N TRP A 778 7.12 -14.55 28.83
CA TRP A 778 7.18 -13.43 29.78
C TRP A 778 7.74 -13.87 31.15
N PRO A 779 9.00 -13.56 31.48
CA PRO A 779 9.56 -13.77 32.82
C PRO A 779 9.40 -12.53 33.72
N ALA A 780 9.46 -12.72 35.04
CA ALA A 780 9.40 -11.67 36.07
C ALA A 780 10.59 -10.67 36.09
N ALA A 781 11.40 -10.59 35.04
CA ALA A 781 12.60 -9.77 34.98
C ALA A 781 12.68 -8.90 33.70
N ASN A 782 12.43 -9.48 32.52
CA ASN A 782 12.65 -8.84 31.21
C ASN A 782 11.43 -9.03 30.29
N PRO A 783 11.13 -8.08 29.38
CA PRO A 783 9.95 -8.15 28.54
C PRO A 783 10.07 -9.10 27.34
N ALA A 784 8.90 -9.56 26.87
CA ALA A 784 8.71 -10.52 25.80
C ALA A 784 9.32 -10.13 24.43
N ASN A 785 9.69 -11.16 23.65
CA ASN A 785 10.27 -11.01 22.32
C ASN A 785 9.90 -12.13 21.31
N ARG A 786 9.38 -13.28 21.77
CA ARG A 786 8.78 -14.31 20.89
C ARG A 786 7.29 -14.05 20.73
N TYR A 787 6.77 -14.20 19.50
CA TYR A 787 5.36 -13.99 19.17
C TYR A 787 4.80 -15.16 18.37
N ALA A 788 3.57 -15.57 18.66
CA ALA A 788 2.77 -16.41 17.77
C ALA A 788 1.74 -15.56 17.01
N ALA A 789 1.19 -16.10 15.93
CA ALA A 789 0.19 -15.43 15.10
C ALA A 789 -1.04 -16.31 14.86
N ARG A 790 -2.19 -15.68 14.69
CA ARG A 790 -3.42 -16.25 14.13
C ARG A 790 -3.83 -15.41 12.93
N ILE A 791 -4.15 -16.07 11.82
CA ILE A 791 -4.53 -15.46 10.54
C ILE A 791 -5.95 -15.92 10.22
N CYS A 792 -6.83 -14.97 9.85
CA CYS A 792 -8.22 -15.29 9.53
C CYS A 792 -8.68 -14.52 8.27
N PRO A 793 -9.31 -15.17 7.28
CA PRO A 793 -10.03 -14.47 6.21
C PRO A 793 -11.33 -13.86 6.74
N GLN A 794 -11.71 -12.70 6.23
CA GLN A 794 -13.02 -12.11 6.47
C GLN A 794 -13.54 -11.33 5.25
N GLU A 795 -14.78 -10.86 5.34
CA GLU A 795 -15.49 -10.13 4.27
C GLU A 795 -14.68 -9.03 3.58
N HIS A 796 -15.00 -8.81 2.30
CA HIS A 796 -14.31 -7.84 1.45
C HIS A 796 -14.37 -6.41 2.03
N ARG A 797 -13.20 -5.82 2.29
CA ARG A 797 -13.01 -4.46 2.85
C ARG A 797 -13.67 -4.19 4.21
N LYS A 798 -14.01 -5.25 4.96
CA LYS A 798 -14.43 -5.13 6.36
C LYS A 798 -13.19 -4.81 7.21
N GLU A 799 -13.15 -3.62 7.81
CA GLU A 799 -12.07 -3.18 8.70
C GLU A 799 -12.23 -3.73 10.12
N LYS A 800 -13.47 -3.83 10.63
CA LYS A 800 -13.78 -4.51 11.90
C LYS A 800 -13.22 -5.93 11.87
N ILE A 801 -12.44 -6.32 12.87
CA ILE A 801 -12.01 -7.71 13.06
C ILE A 801 -13.21 -8.53 13.52
N LEU A 802 -13.52 -9.60 12.78
CA LEU A 802 -14.46 -10.63 13.21
C LEU A 802 -13.77 -11.62 14.17
N ASN A 803 -14.50 -12.05 15.19
CA ASN A 803 -14.06 -13.07 16.17
C ASN A 803 -12.72 -12.73 16.87
N PHE A 804 -12.43 -11.44 17.07
CA PHE A 804 -11.19 -10.94 17.69
C PHE A 804 -10.99 -11.55 19.09
N GLY A 805 -12.07 -11.69 19.86
CA GLY A 805 -12.04 -12.33 21.18
C GLY A 805 -11.66 -13.81 21.12
N SER A 806 -12.13 -14.55 20.11
CA SER A 806 -11.75 -15.95 19.90
C SER A 806 -10.26 -16.10 19.55
N MET A 807 -9.75 -15.23 18.66
CA MET A 807 -8.33 -15.20 18.31
C MET A 807 -7.45 -14.84 19.54
N CYS A 808 -7.92 -13.92 20.40
CA CYS A 808 -7.24 -13.60 21.65
C CYS A 808 -7.29 -14.76 22.66
N LEU A 809 -8.43 -15.45 22.78
CA LEU A 809 -8.61 -16.58 23.69
C LEU A 809 -7.67 -17.74 23.36
N ASP A 810 -7.51 -18.12 22.08
CA ASP A 810 -6.55 -19.17 21.74
C ASP A 810 -5.09 -18.75 21.96
N LEU A 811 -4.75 -17.48 21.71
CA LEU A 811 -3.42 -16.96 22.05
C LEU A 811 -3.17 -16.96 23.58
N ILE A 812 -4.17 -16.63 24.40
CA ILE A 812 -4.13 -16.75 25.87
C ILE A 812 -3.98 -18.21 26.30
N ASN A 813 -4.76 -19.13 25.73
CA ASN A 813 -4.67 -20.55 26.04
C ASN A 813 -3.31 -21.14 25.61
N THR A 814 -2.73 -20.65 24.51
CA THR A 814 -1.40 -21.01 24.05
C THR A 814 -0.32 -20.52 25.01
N TYR A 815 -0.42 -19.27 25.46
CA TYR A 815 0.46 -18.69 26.47
C TYR A 815 0.39 -19.46 27.80
N ASP A 816 -0.81 -19.83 28.24
CA ASP A 816 -1.04 -20.61 29.47
C ASP A 816 -0.41 -22.01 29.39
N ARG A 817 -0.59 -22.72 28.26
CA ARG A 817 0.09 -24.01 27.98
C ARG A 817 1.62 -23.90 28.08
N LEU A 818 2.20 -22.77 27.65
CA LEU A 818 3.64 -22.53 27.65
C LEU A 818 4.20 -22.04 29.00
N ASN A 819 3.55 -21.06 29.63
CA ASN A 819 4.04 -20.34 30.81
C ASN A 819 3.45 -20.87 32.14
N LYS A 820 2.47 -21.79 32.08
CA LYS A 820 1.72 -22.36 33.22
C LYS A 820 0.94 -21.33 34.05
N THR A 821 0.62 -20.20 33.43
CA THR A 821 -0.26 -19.17 33.97
C THR A 821 -0.82 -18.30 32.84
N LYS A 822 -2.04 -17.81 33.02
CA LYS A 822 -2.67 -16.83 32.12
C LYS A 822 -2.12 -15.42 32.39
N PRO A 823 -2.03 -14.54 31.37
CA PRO A 823 -1.60 -13.16 31.57
C PRO A 823 -2.68 -12.36 32.29
N LYS A 824 -2.35 -11.73 33.42
CA LYS A 824 -3.28 -10.84 34.15
C LYS A 824 -3.50 -9.50 33.46
N LYS A 825 -2.55 -9.06 32.62
CA LYS A 825 -2.49 -7.73 32.00
C LYS A 825 -2.31 -7.87 30.50
N ILE A 826 -3.15 -7.20 29.71
CA ILE A 826 -3.15 -7.31 28.25
C ILE A 826 -3.08 -5.90 27.63
N LEU A 827 -2.02 -5.64 26.85
CA LEU A 827 -1.84 -4.38 26.11
C LEU A 827 -1.97 -4.64 24.61
N ILE A 828 -3.03 -4.12 24.01
CA ILE A 828 -3.44 -4.37 22.62
C ILE A 828 -3.11 -3.16 21.76
N PHE A 829 -2.36 -3.37 20.68
CA PHE A 829 -2.07 -2.36 19.65
C PHE A 829 -2.76 -2.71 18.32
N ARG A 830 -3.57 -1.78 17.78
CA ARG A 830 -4.44 -1.98 16.60
C ARG A 830 -4.12 -0.97 15.50
N ASP A 831 -3.53 -1.38 14.37
CA ASP A 831 -3.39 -0.51 13.17
C ASP A 831 -4.68 -0.58 12.30
N GLY A 832 -4.70 0.14 11.18
CA GLY A 832 -5.77 0.16 10.18
C GLY A 832 -6.87 1.19 10.45
N VAL A 833 -7.32 1.28 11.70
CA VAL A 833 -8.52 2.04 12.08
C VAL A 833 -8.34 3.57 12.10
N SER A 834 -9.33 4.28 11.58
CA SER A 834 -9.43 5.75 11.66
C SER A 834 -10.27 6.22 12.84
N GLU A 835 -10.14 7.50 13.21
CA GLU A 835 -10.94 8.15 14.26
C GLU A 835 -12.46 7.98 14.06
N GLY A 836 -12.90 8.00 12.80
CA GLY A 836 -14.30 7.77 12.43
C GLY A 836 -14.85 6.40 12.86
N GLN A 837 -13.97 5.44 13.19
CA GLN A 837 -14.24 4.03 13.52
C GLN A 837 -13.90 3.66 14.98
N PHE A 838 -13.39 4.58 15.81
CA PHE A 838 -13.06 4.31 17.22
C PHE A 838 -14.24 3.74 18.02
N GLU A 839 -15.47 4.14 17.67
CA GLU A 839 -16.71 3.63 18.24
C GLU A 839 -16.86 2.11 18.06
N MET A 840 -16.62 1.60 16.85
CA MET A 840 -16.66 0.16 16.54
C MET A 840 -15.58 -0.60 17.32
N VAL A 841 -14.38 -0.02 17.44
CA VAL A 841 -13.28 -0.64 18.19
C VAL A 841 -13.62 -0.77 19.69
N LEU A 842 -14.33 0.21 20.27
CA LEU A 842 -14.72 0.20 21.68
C LEU A 842 -15.98 -0.58 22.01
N ASN A 843 -16.98 -0.56 21.11
CA ASN A 843 -18.31 -1.08 21.37
C ASN A 843 -18.59 -2.40 20.62
N GLU A 844 -17.70 -2.82 19.72
CA GLU A 844 -17.75 -4.13 19.06
C GLU A 844 -16.48 -4.95 19.34
N GLU A 845 -15.29 -4.51 18.92
CA GLU A 845 -14.04 -5.29 19.08
C GLU A 845 -13.68 -5.53 20.56
N LEU A 846 -13.64 -4.48 21.39
CA LEU A 846 -13.33 -4.61 22.82
C LEU A 846 -14.41 -5.38 23.61
N LEU A 847 -15.67 -5.34 23.18
CA LEU A 847 -16.74 -6.13 23.81
C LEU A 847 -16.67 -7.61 23.42
N ASP A 848 -16.32 -7.92 22.18
CA ASP A 848 -16.04 -9.29 21.72
C ASP A 848 -14.84 -9.89 22.47
N ILE A 849 -13.75 -9.13 22.63
CA ILE A 849 -12.59 -9.53 23.43
C ILE A 849 -13.01 -9.82 24.88
N LYS A 850 -13.64 -8.89 25.59
CA LYS A 850 -14.05 -9.11 26.99
C LYS A 850 -15.06 -10.26 27.13
N LYS A 851 -15.99 -10.44 26.18
CA LYS A 851 -16.95 -11.55 26.18
C LYS A 851 -16.28 -12.92 26.00
N ALA A 852 -15.21 -13.00 25.21
CA ALA A 852 -14.52 -14.26 24.94
C ALA A 852 -13.49 -14.64 26.02
N ILE A 853 -12.85 -13.67 26.67
CA ILE A 853 -11.73 -13.94 27.59
C ILE A 853 -12.08 -13.83 29.07
N CYS A 854 -13.14 -13.09 29.45
CA CYS A 854 -13.52 -12.97 30.86
C CYS A 854 -14.41 -14.14 31.28
N THR A 855 -14.01 -14.85 32.33
CA THR A 855 -14.79 -15.90 33.02
C THR A 855 -14.78 -15.60 34.51
N GLU A 856 -15.65 -16.23 35.31
CA GLU A 856 -15.79 -15.95 36.75
C GLU A 856 -14.42 -15.88 37.48
N ASP A 857 -13.55 -16.88 37.28
CA ASP A 857 -12.20 -16.94 37.89
C ASP A 857 -11.11 -16.10 37.20
N TYR A 858 -11.37 -15.48 36.04
CA TYR A 858 -10.32 -14.85 35.22
C TYR A 858 -10.81 -13.58 34.51
N HIS A 859 -10.35 -12.44 35.03
CA HIS A 859 -10.70 -11.10 34.57
C HIS A 859 -9.43 -10.26 34.35
N PRO A 860 -8.73 -10.40 33.20
CA PRO A 860 -7.52 -9.64 32.90
C PRO A 860 -7.83 -8.16 32.60
N THR A 861 -6.94 -7.25 33.03
CA THR A 861 -7.04 -5.82 32.71
C THR A 861 -6.52 -5.52 31.32
N ILE A 862 -7.19 -4.63 30.60
CA ILE A 862 -6.93 -4.33 29.18
C ILE A 862 -6.61 -2.84 28.96
N THR A 863 -5.56 -2.57 28.20
CA THR A 863 -5.37 -1.27 27.51
C THR A 863 -5.43 -1.50 26.01
N LEU A 864 -6.16 -0.65 25.29
CA LEU A 864 -6.38 -0.72 23.85
C LEU A 864 -5.92 0.57 23.18
N VAL A 865 -4.82 0.49 22.44
CA VAL A 865 -4.16 1.60 21.76
C VAL A 865 -4.31 1.43 20.25
N THR A 866 -4.96 2.37 19.59
CA THR A 866 -4.96 2.44 18.13
C THR A 866 -3.65 3.06 17.64
N VAL A 867 -3.15 2.54 16.53
CA VAL A 867 -1.86 2.91 15.92
C VAL A 867 -2.15 3.36 14.49
N GLN A 868 -1.53 4.44 14.04
CA GLN A 868 -1.75 5.01 12.72
C GLN A 868 -0.45 5.57 12.16
N LYS A 869 0.20 4.84 11.25
CA LYS A 869 1.39 5.32 10.52
C LYS A 869 1.07 5.98 9.18
N ARG A 870 -0.15 5.82 8.68
CA ARG A 870 -0.56 6.23 7.31
C ARG A 870 -1.28 7.59 7.26
N HIS A 871 -0.81 8.59 8.00
CA HIS A 871 -1.40 9.95 8.03
C HIS A 871 -0.59 11.01 7.25
N PRO A 872 -1.20 12.16 6.88
CA PRO A 872 -0.51 13.29 6.22
C PRO A 872 0.43 14.08 7.15
N THR A 873 0.26 14.03 8.48
CA THR A 873 1.05 14.85 9.43
C THR A 873 2.56 14.54 9.39
N ARG A 874 3.39 15.59 9.32
CA ARG A 874 4.87 15.59 9.29
C ARG A 874 5.38 16.54 10.36
N LEU A 875 6.48 16.17 11.01
CA LEU A 875 7.21 17.04 11.93
C LEU A 875 8.51 17.47 11.25
N PHE A 876 8.77 18.78 11.24
CA PHE A 876 10.02 19.39 10.81
C PHE A 876 10.68 20.08 12.00
N LEU A 877 11.99 20.24 11.98
CA LEU A 877 12.68 21.07 12.95
C LEU A 877 12.53 22.55 12.57
N GLU A 878 12.33 23.41 13.56
CA GLU A 878 12.40 24.87 13.38
C GLU A 878 13.85 25.30 13.07
N ASN A 879 14.80 24.76 13.85
CA ASN A 879 16.24 24.92 13.66
C ASN A 879 16.86 23.63 13.10
N GLU A 880 17.43 23.68 11.90
CA GLU A 880 18.06 22.52 11.26
C GLU A 880 19.27 21.96 12.04
N ARG A 881 19.90 22.77 12.90
CA ARG A 881 21.01 22.33 13.77
C ARG A 881 20.60 21.41 14.91
N ASP A 882 19.30 21.31 15.23
CA ASP A 882 18.79 20.41 16.27
C ASP A 882 18.73 18.94 15.78
N GLY A 883 18.89 18.71 14.47
CA GLY A 883 18.78 17.42 13.81
C GLY A 883 20.12 16.73 13.53
N GLY A 884 20.04 15.46 13.12
CA GLY A 884 21.19 14.72 12.58
C GLY A 884 21.42 14.99 11.08
N ALA A 885 22.35 14.25 10.48
CA ALA A 885 22.77 14.40 9.08
C ALA A 885 21.64 14.17 8.03
N SER A 886 20.49 13.64 8.45
CA SER A 886 19.29 13.51 7.62
C SER A 886 18.39 14.77 7.59
N GLY A 887 18.59 15.72 8.50
CA GLY A 887 17.71 16.88 8.71
C GLY A 887 16.32 16.53 9.26
N ASN A 888 16.11 15.28 9.69
CA ASN A 888 14.87 14.82 10.31
C ASN A 888 14.84 15.12 11.82
N VAL A 889 13.63 15.12 12.40
CA VAL A 889 13.47 15.05 13.86
C VAL A 889 14.17 13.80 14.41
N PRO A 890 14.82 13.88 15.59
CA PRO A 890 15.59 12.76 16.13
C PRO A 890 14.69 11.58 16.54
N PRO A 891 15.21 10.35 16.58
CA PRO A 891 14.49 9.20 17.14
C PRO A 891 14.10 9.49 18.59
N GLY A 892 12.92 9.03 19.00
CA GLY A 892 12.37 9.31 20.34
C GLY A 892 11.63 10.65 20.45
N THR A 893 11.53 11.45 19.37
CA THR A 893 10.71 12.67 19.37
C THR A 893 9.23 12.33 19.53
N VAL A 894 8.62 12.79 20.61
CA VAL A 894 7.19 12.78 20.88
C VAL A 894 6.63 14.19 20.80
N ILE A 895 5.41 14.32 20.30
CA ILE A 895 4.55 15.48 20.52
C ILE A 895 3.14 14.98 20.87
N ASP A 896 2.66 15.41 22.03
CA ASP A 896 1.40 15.00 22.67
C ASP A 896 0.57 16.22 23.15
N THR A 897 0.94 17.40 22.65
CA THR A 897 0.32 18.71 22.89
C THR A 897 0.17 19.46 21.58
N THR A 898 -0.57 20.58 21.57
CA THR A 898 -0.81 21.46 20.42
C THR A 898 -1.57 20.77 19.27
N ILE A 899 -0.92 19.88 18.53
CA ILE A 899 -1.43 19.19 17.33
C ILE A 899 -2.20 17.89 17.62
N CYS A 900 -2.23 17.48 18.89
CA CYS A 900 -2.99 16.35 19.39
C CYS A 900 -4.44 16.74 19.70
N HIS A 901 -5.34 15.76 19.81
CA HIS A 901 -6.77 15.98 20.02
C HIS A 901 -7.02 16.71 21.36
N PRO A 902 -7.96 17.68 21.44
CA PRO A 902 -8.12 18.57 22.62
C PRO A 902 -8.22 17.86 23.97
N PHE A 903 -8.93 16.72 24.05
CA PHE A 903 -9.17 16.02 25.32
C PHE A 903 -8.90 14.51 25.30
N LEU A 904 -8.49 13.91 24.17
CA LEU A 904 -8.24 12.46 24.09
C LEU A 904 -6.79 12.13 24.42
N PHE A 905 -6.53 10.88 24.81
CA PHE A 905 -5.19 10.38 25.07
C PHE A 905 -4.50 9.96 23.76
N ASP A 906 -4.05 10.93 22.96
CA ASP A 906 -3.28 10.72 21.74
C ASP A 906 -1.85 11.32 21.78
N PHE A 907 -0.93 10.77 20.99
CA PHE A 907 0.42 11.30 20.78
C PHE A 907 1.01 10.87 19.44
N TYR A 908 1.93 11.67 18.89
CA TYR A 908 2.77 11.28 17.74
C TYR A 908 4.18 10.95 18.23
N LEU A 909 4.70 9.78 17.87
CA LEU A 909 6.06 9.32 18.20
C LEU A 909 6.88 9.04 16.93
N CYS A 910 8.01 9.72 16.76
CA CYS A 910 9.02 9.40 15.77
C CYS A 910 10.10 8.49 16.37
N SER A 911 9.82 7.19 16.44
CA SER A 911 10.69 6.20 17.08
C SER A 911 11.97 5.85 16.32
N HIS A 912 12.19 6.32 15.09
CA HIS A 912 13.19 5.77 14.18
C HIS A 912 13.99 6.83 13.41
N TYR A 913 15.23 6.50 13.03
CA TYR A 913 16.07 7.36 12.20
C TYR A 913 15.77 7.18 10.70
N ALA A 914 15.19 8.20 10.06
CA ALA A 914 14.90 8.19 8.63
C ALA A 914 16.12 8.61 7.80
N ILE A 915 16.76 7.63 7.14
CA ILE A 915 17.91 7.84 6.23
C ILE A 915 17.47 8.51 4.91
N LEU A 916 16.22 8.29 4.48
CA LEU A 916 15.69 8.73 3.19
C LEU A 916 14.37 9.48 3.37
N GLY A 917 14.26 10.63 2.70
CA GLY A 917 13.07 11.48 2.71
C GLY A 917 12.76 12.11 4.08
N THR A 918 11.48 12.40 4.28
CA THR A 918 10.95 12.97 5.53
C THR A 918 10.34 11.88 6.39
N SER A 919 10.65 11.90 7.70
CA SER A 919 10.13 10.97 8.70
C SER A 919 8.61 10.97 8.75
N LYS A 920 8.05 9.80 9.05
CA LYS A 920 6.67 9.67 9.51
C LYS A 920 6.70 9.22 10.96
N SER A 921 6.47 10.16 11.88
CA SER A 921 6.00 9.82 13.22
C SER A 921 4.76 8.94 13.09
N THR A 922 4.59 7.99 13.99
CA THR A 922 3.37 7.18 14.09
C THR A 922 2.48 7.81 15.14
N HIS A 923 1.20 7.98 14.82
CA HIS A 923 0.17 8.45 15.73
C HIS A 923 -0.36 7.27 16.56
N TYR A 924 -0.51 7.49 17.86
CA TYR A 924 -1.06 6.53 18.82
C TYR A 924 -2.22 7.21 19.54
N CYS A 925 -3.36 6.54 19.66
CA CYS A 925 -4.53 7.04 20.39
C CYS A 925 -5.10 5.92 21.27
N VAL A 926 -5.06 6.13 22.58
CA VAL A 926 -5.60 5.20 23.58
C VAL A 926 -7.12 5.33 23.58
N LEU A 927 -7.82 4.23 23.37
CA LEU A 927 -9.29 4.23 23.42
C LEU A 927 -9.80 3.73 24.77
N TRP A 928 -9.11 2.76 25.38
CA TRP A 928 -9.47 2.16 26.66
C TRP A 928 -8.21 1.88 27.47
N ASP A 929 -8.24 2.11 28.78
CA ASP A 929 -7.10 1.84 29.66
C ASP A 929 -7.52 1.47 31.09
N GLU A 930 -7.33 0.20 31.45
CA GLU A 930 -7.50 -0.30 32.82
C GLU A 930 -6.18 -0.32 33.62
N HIS A 931 -5.03 -0.12 32.97
CA HIS A 931 -3.72 -0.05 33.63
C HIS A 931 -3.37 1.36 34.14
N LYS A 932 -4.14 2.38 33.76
CA LYS A 932 -4.02 3.78 34.22
C LYS A 932 -2.63 4.38 33.94
N PHE A 933 -2.14 4.21 32.71
CA PHE A 933 -0.90 4.80 32.25
C PHE A 933 -0.97 6.34 32.28
N THR A 934 0.09 6.99 32.76
CA THR A 934 0.39 8.38 32.40
C THR A 934 0.93 8.46 30.96
N SER A 935 0.89 9.66 30.37
CA SER A 935 1.47 9.95 29.06
C SER A 935 2.92 9.47 28.95
N ASP A 936 3.78 9.82 29.93
CA ASP A 936 5.20 9.44 29.91
C ASP A 936 5.43 7.93 30.00
N GLN A 937 4.66 7.22 30.84
CA GLN A 937 4.80 5.78 30.99
C GLN A 937 4.47 5.04 29.67
N LEU A 938 3.34 5.38 29.03
CA LEU A 938 2.95 4.73 27.77
C LEU A 938 3.82 5.16 26.59
N GLN A 939 4.26 6.41 26.53
CA GLN A 939 5.16 6.91 25.49
C GLN A 939 6.55 6.27 25.60
N LYS A 940 7.11 6.17 26.82
CA LYS A 940 8.37 5.45 27.08
C LYS A 940 8.24 3.99 26.70
N LEU A 941 7.19 3.30 27.17
CA LEU A 941 6.91 1.90 26.84
C LEU A 941 6.85 1.68 25.32
N THR A 942 6.08 2.52 24.61
CA THR A 942 5.90 2.41 23.15
C THR A 942 7.21 2.64 22.41
N TYR A 943 8.01 3.63 22.82
CA TYR A 943 9.31 3.89 22.23
C TYR A 943 10.33 2.77 22.51
N HIS A 944 10.36 2.26 23.74
CA HIS A 944 11.26 1.19 24.16
C HIS A 944 10.96 -0.13 23.45
N LEU A 945 9.68 -0.46 23.29
CA LEU A 945 9.25 -1.61 22.48
C LEU A 945 9.73 -1.53 21.03
N CYS A 946 9.84 -0.34 20.41
CA CYS A 946 10.33 -0.21 19.03
C CYS A 946 11.75 -0.77 18.81
N PHE A 947 12.53 -1.07 19.86
CA PHE A 947 13.85 -1.69 19.77
C PHE A 947 13.84 -3.24 19.75
N THR A 948 12.73 -3.91 20.08
CA THR A 948 12.66 -5.38 20.18
C THR A 948 12.37 -6.10 18.84
N PHE A 949 12.38 -5.38 17.72
CA PHE A 949 12.05 -5.93 16.41
C PHE A 949 13.16 -6.85 15.85
N ALA A 950 12.93 -8.15 15.92
CA ALA A 950 13.94 -9.20 15.75
C ALA A 950 14.67 -9.22 14.39
N ARG A 951 14.21 -8.47 13.38
CA ARG A 951 14.74 -8.46 12.01
C ARG A 951 15.91 -7.51 11.77
N CYS A 952 16.25 -6.59 12.68
CA CYS A 952 17.38 -5.66 12.52
C CYS A 952 17.77 -4.96 13.83
N THR A 953 19.05 -4.57 13.97
CA THR A 953 19.60 -3.92 15.19
C THR A 953 19.34 -2.41 15.26
N LYS A 954 18.09 -2.00 15.09
CA LYS A 954 17.66 -0.59 15.11
C LYS A 954 16.18 -0.45 15.45
N PRO A 955 15.76 0.69 16.04
CA PRO A 955 14.37 0.92 16.34
C PRO A 955 13.54 1.09 15.05
N VAL A 956 12.34 0.53 15.07
CA VAL A 956 11.37 0.58 13.98
C VAL A 956 10.32 1.67 14.16
N SER A 957 9.71 2.08 13.04
CA SER A 957 8.66 3.11 12.97
C SER A 957 7.29 2.68 13.53
N LEU A 958 7.10 1.39 13.79
CA LEU A 958 5.89 0.78 14.34
C LEU A 958 6.29 0.00 15.58
N VAL A 959 5.42 -0.02 16.58
CA VAL A 959 5.61 -0.89 17.75
C VAL A 959 5.58 -2.37 17.28
N PRO A 960 6.49 -3.26 17.72
CA PRO A 960 6.65 -4.57 17.08
C PRO A 960 5.41 -5.49 17.06
N PRO A 961 4.50 -5.50 18.06
CA PRO A 961 3.24 -6.25 17.93
C PRO A 961 2.48 -5.92 16.64
N VAL A 962 2.31 -4.63 16.33
CA VAL A 962 1.70 -4.20 15.05
C VAL A 962 2.58 -4.62 13.89
N TYR A 963 3.90 -4.37 13.94
CA TYR A 963 4.75 -4.69 12.79
C TYR A 963 4.88 -6.21 12.51
N TYR A 964 4.57 -7.07 13.48
CA TYR A 964 4.42 -8.51 13.31
C TYR A 964 3.02 -8.88 12.78
N ALA A 965 1.96 -8.17 13.20
CA ALA A 965 0.63 -8.30 12.61
C ALA A 965 0.62 -7.92 11.11
N ASP A 966 1.22 -6.78 10.71
CA ASP A 966 1.46 -6.39 9.30
C ASP A 966 2.06 -7.56 8.48
N LEU A 967 3.07 -8.25 9.05
CA LEU A 967 3.80 -9.33 8.38
C LEU A 967 2.98 -10.63 8.30
N ALA A 968 2.21 -10.95 9.34
CA ALA A 968 1.32 -12.11 9.36
C ALA A 968 0.10 -11.90 8.44
N ALA A 969 -0.52 -10.71 8.44
CA ALA A 969 -1.62 -10.38 7.55
C ALA A 969 -1.17 -10.32 6.08
N PHE A 970 0.06 -9.85 5.82
CA PHE A 970 0.69 -9.98 4.50
C PHE A 970 0.97 -11.45 4.13
N ARG A 971 1.39 -12.31 5.06
CA ARG A 971 1.56 -13.76 4.77
C ARG A 971 0.23 -14.44 4.45
N GLY A 972 -0.84 -14.13 5.17
CA GLY A 972 -2.19 -14.62 4.82
C GLY A 972 -2.70 -14.07 3.49
N ARG A 973 -2.26 -12.87 3.06
CA ARG A 973 -2.46 -12.38 1.69
C ARG A 973 -1.70 -13.21 0.66
N GLU A 974 -0.43 -13.55 0.92
CA GLU A 974 0.34 -14.50 0.09
C GLU A 974 -0.41 -15.84 -0.04
N TYR A 975 -1.06 -16.34 1.03
CA TYR A 975 -1.88 -17.56 0.97
C TYR A 975 -3.15 -17.40 0.12
N GLN A 976 -3.95 -16.33 0.31
CA GLN A 976 -5.16 -16.11 -0.50
C GLN A 976 -4.84 -16.01 -2.02
N GLU A 977 -3.67 -15.50 -2.37
CA GLU A 977 -3.22 -15.45 -3.77
C GLU A 977 -2.93 -16.85 -4.35
N VAL A 978 -2.52 -17.83 -3.54
CA VAL A 978 -2.39 -19.24 -3.94
C VAL A 978 -3.79 -19.88 -4.08
N ALA A 979 -4.71 -19.59 -3.16
CA ALA A 979 -6.08 -20.14 -3.18
C ALA A 979 -6.82 -19.79 -4.47
N VAL A 980 -6.72 -18.54 -4.94
CA VAL A 980 -7.33 -18.07 -6.19
C VAL A 980 -6.75 -18.78 -7.41
N GLU A 981 -5.43 -18.95 -7.46
CA GLU A 981 -4.77 -19.62 -8.59
C GLU A 981 -5.15 -21.10 -8.65
N LEU A 982 -5.12 -21.83 -7.52
CA LEU A 982 -5.57 -23.22 -7.44
C LEU A 982 -7.04 -23.38 -7.87
N GLN A 983 -7.94 -22.49 -7.46
CA GLN A 983 -9.34 -22.49 -7.90
C GLN A 983 -9.48 -22.23 -9.42
N SER A 984 -8.65 -21.35 -9.98
CA SER A 984 -8.65 -21.07 -11.43
C SER A 984 -8.14 -22.27 -12.25
N HIS A 985 -7.12 -22.97 -11.76
CA HIS A 985 -6.61 -24.19 -12.40
C HIS A 985 -7.58 -25.37 -12.26
N ALA A 986 -8.21 -25.55 -11.10
CA ALA A 986 -9.25 -26.58 -10.92
C ALA A 986 -10.42 -26.36 -11.89
N SER A 987 -10.86 -25.11 -12.04
CA SER A 987 -11.93 -24.72 -12.97
C SER A 987 -11.58 -25.06 -14.43
N ALA A 988 -10.33 -24.82 -14.83
CA ALA A 988 -9.81 -25.14 -16.17
C ALA A 988 -9.55 -26.65 -16.41
N ALA A 989 -9.36 -27.44 -15.34
CA ALA A 989 -9.32 -28.90 -15.43
C ALA A 989 -10.73 -29.50 -15.52
N SER A 990 -11.70 -29.00 -14.74
CA SER A 990 -13.08 -29.51 -14.74
C SER A 990 -13.84 -29.27 -16.06
N SER A 991 -13.39 -28.33 -16.90
CA SER A 991 -14.00 -28.08 -18.21
C SER A 991 -13.87 -29.23 -19.23
N SER A 992 -13.28 -30.38 -18.86
CA SER A 992 -13.34 -31.62 -19.65
C SER A 992 -14.57 -32.50 -19.38
N SER A 993 -15.35 -32.29 -18.30
CA SER A 993 -16.52 -33.13 -18.02
C SER A 993 -17.52 -32.52 -17.02
N GLY A 994 -18.76 -32.30 -17.47
CA GLY A 994 -19.91 -32.00 -16.62
C GLY A 994 -20.36 -30.54 -16.60
N SER A 995 -21.67 -30.32 -16.71
CA SER A 995 -22.28 -28.97 -16.68
C SER A 995 -22.35 -28.43 -15.25
N PRO A 996 -21.92 -27.18 -14.98
CA PRO A 996 -22.08 -26.56 -13.67
C PRO A 996 -23.53 -26.13 -13.44
N SER A 997 -24.15 -26.61 -12.35
CA SER A 997 -25.46 -26.16 -11.92
C SER A 997 -25.39 -24.78 -11.25
N SER A 998 -26.32 -23.89 -11.61
CA SER A 998 -26.37 -22.53 -11.09
C SER A 998 -27.02 -22.47 -9.69
N SER A 999 -26.22 -22.53 -8.64
CA SER A 999 -26.64 -22.14 -7.28
C SER A 999 -26.22 -20.69 -6.98
N SER A 1000 -27.08 -19.95 -6.28
CA SER A 1000 -26.87 -18.54 -5.97
C SER A 1000 -25.74 -18.33 -4.95
N THR A 1001 -24.91 -17.31 -5.18
CA THR A 1001 -23.81 -16.90 -4.29
C THR A 1001 -24.29 -16.16 -3.04
N SER A 1002 -25.01 -16.88 -2.18
CA SER A 1002 -24.96 -16.60 -0.75
C SER A 1002 -23.52 -16.81 -0.23
N ALA A 1003 -23.21 -16.30 0.96
CA ALA A 1003 -21.84 -16.16 1.44
C ALA A 1003 -21.04 -17.48 1.38
N ALA A 1004 -20.13 -17.59 0.42
CA ALA A 1004 -19.17 -18.68 0.36
C ALA A 1004 -18.30 -18.62 1.62
N SER A 1005 -18.43 -19.62 2.50
CA SER A 1005 -17.57 -19.75 3.66
C SER A 1005 -16.12 -19.85 3.19
N PHE A 1006 -15.30 -18.87 3.58
CA PHE A 1006 -13.87 -18.95 3.33
C PHE A 1006 -13.35 -20.21 4.03
N ASP A 1007 -12.70 -21.12 3.30
CA ASP A 1007 -12.20 -22.34 3.91
C ASP A 1007 -11.00 -22.01 4.80
N GLU A 1008 -11.26 -21.79 6.09
CA GLU A 1008 -10.27 -21.44 7.11
C GLU A 1008 -9.14 -22.48 7.18
N ARG A 1009 -9.39 -23.74 6.76
CA ARG A 1009 -8.36 -24.79 6.68
C ARG A 1009 -7.24 -24.45 5.70
N PHE A 1010 -7.50 -23.61 4.68
CA PHE A 1010 -6.47 -23.13 3.75
C PHE A 1010 -5.46 -22.17 4.44
N TYR A 1011 -5.92 -21.46 5.47
CA TYR A 1011 -5.15 -20.49 6.24
C TYR A 1011 -4.53 -21.08 7.50
N LYS A 1012 -5.06 -22.23 7.97
CA LYS A 1012 -4.56 -22.93 9.15
C LYS A 1012 -3.10 -23.34 8.93
N LEU A 1013 -2.26 -22.92 9.86
CA LEU A 1013 -0.84 -23.24 9.89
C LEU A 1013 -0.63 -24.69 10.33
N HIS A 1014 0.52 -25.27 9.97
CA HIS A 1014 0.90 -26.57 10.49
C HIS A 1014 1.09 -26.49 12.03
N PRO A 1015 0.65 -27.47 12.83
CA PRO A 1015 0.73 -27.40 14.30
C PRO A 1015 2.14 -27.13 14.84
N ASP A 1016 3.17 -27.69 14.20
CA ASP A 1016 4.58 -27.46 14.57
C ASP A 1016 5.07 -26.01 14.34
N LEU A 1017 4.31 -25.21 13.60
CA LEU A 1017 4.68 -23.85 13.18
C LEU A 1017 3.70 -22.76 13.64
N GLU A 1018 2.47 -23.12 14.02
CA GLU A 1018 1.42 -22.15 14.37
C GLU A 1018 1.82 -21.23 15.55
N ASN A 1019 2.76 -21.70 16.39
CA ASN A 1019 3.23 -21.01 17.60
C ASN A 1019 4.67 -20.43 17.46
N GLU A 1020 5.24 -20.47 16.25
CA GLU A 1020 6.57 -19.90 15.93
C GLU A 1020 6.51 -18.68 15.00
N MET A 1021 7.64 -17.97 14.84
CA MET A 1021 7.70 -16.69 14.12
C MET A 1021 7.87 -16.84 12.59
N PHE A 1022 7.06 -17.67 11.93
CA PHE A 1022 7.14 -17.99 10.49
C PHE A 1022 7.03 -16.77 9.54
N PHE A 1023 6.37 -15.70 10.00
CA PHE A 1023 6.13 -14.45 9.25
C PHE A 1023 7.38 -13.56 9.06
N ILE A 1024 8.51 -13.87 9.71
CA ILE A 1024 9.74 -13.05 9.79
C ILE A 1024 10.60 -12.99 8.51
#